data_AF-A0A0E9N4P9-F1
#
_entry.id   AF-A0A0E9N4P9-F1
#
_cell.length_a   1.000
_cell.length_b   1.000
_cell.length_c   1.000
_cell.angle_alpha   90.00
_cell.angle_beta   90.00
_cell.angle_gamma   90.00
#
_symmetry.space_group_name_H-M   'P 1'
#
loop_
_entity.id
_entity.type
_entity.pdbx_description
1 polymer ?
#
loop_
_entity_poly.entity_id
_entity_poly.type
_entity_poly.pdbx_seq_one_letter_code
_entity_poly.pdbx_strand_id
1 'polypeptide(L)'
;MLLIKRTILSALCLYAPGAFAQTSINTLSPLENAIQHERKNFFFVDAKDYAVKDPKLPIGIFDSGTGGLATLNALLTADQYNNSTGMPGSDGVPDFSKEEFIFLADQANMPYGNYSSEKKSDLLVEHVLKDVQFLLSDKYYADAAQHQFNKDKRHIKTVVVACNTATAYGIDYIRSFLDRSGIRLKVIGVIDAGAKGVLDSIRKDEAASVAVFATVGTVASGGYEKAILAMKEKTNHTGQLIVFNQGGYGLAEAVDEEPDFVNRKAVQPAANYRGPSLENATYRIDKTLLDIYNFNFDRNKMLCDSRNTDDCQVLQLNATENYVRYHLVSLLEKMRKSAGAPPLKAIILGCTHYPYLVNEIQQTLKDLYNYQKNGQYIYRPLMAADIRLVDPSVNVARELYGYLASEKLMNPSGNPLQSRFFITVPNTDNKAVITDSLGRFTYAYKYGRSAGNVQEYVKVVPFSRSNIPAETFQRFASMIPAANQLINYDLQRKTIDTAIRIADSMYRAFAQREHAPSVVFGIVKDGRLIHFGGEGFSNLETRRKADSSVAYHIASMSKSFISVAILQLRDEGKLQLDDPVSRYIPEIKGQQFSKDAPELTIRHLLTHAAGFPEDNPWGDRQLGITDSAMLAMFARGISFSTAAGTQYEYSNMGFAMLGYIVSRVSGKTYEAYTQEKIFRPLGMNHTYWEYDDVPADRLAIGYRTVKDKWVKQPMLHSGAYGAMGGLITTLDDFVKYLNFQLAAWPARDDADFGPLKRSSLREMQHAANINTLNASAVADGRSCPVVSAYAYGLRWSKDCKGRIMIGHSGGLPGFGSNWVILPDYGLGLICFSNHTYASASAINQQVADKLLTITGWKPRAIPASAILQQRRQELISLLPAWDTTGKASAFAENFFLDYFVSELKSETADLFAKAGRIIRYGEMEPENNLRGKFLIIGEKATLEVYFTLTPEQPAKIQEYHLREVPVRR
;
A
#
# COMPACT_ATOMS: atom_id res chain seq x y z
N MET A 1 -38.95 64.58 -54.60
CA MET A 1 -40.40 64.79 -54.73
C MET A 1 -41.01 63.44 -55.06
N LEU A 2 -41.90 62.95 -54.19
CA LEU A 2 -42.89 61.89 -54.43
C LEU A 2 -42.45 60.52 -55.00
N LEU A 3 -42.65 59.50 -54.15
CA LEU A 3 -43.52 58.33 -54.41
C LEU A 3 -42.99 57.12 -55.22
N ILE A 4 -43.44 55.93 -54.75
CA ILE A 4 -43.70 54.64 -55.48
C ILE A 4 -42.51 53.64 -55.48
N LYS A 5 -42.65 52.33 -55.19
CA LYS A 5 -43.57 51.45 -54.43
C LYS A 5 -43.05 50.02 -54.71
N ARG A 6 -42.93 49.17 -53.66
CA ARG A 6 -42.99 47.69 -53.65
C ARG A 6 -41.87 46.93 -54.42
N THR A 7 -41.33 45.78 -54.01
CA THR A 7 -41.96 44.60 -53.37
C THR A 7 -40.89 43.62 -52.82
N ILE A 8 -41.27 42.85 -51.79
CA ILE A 8 -40.70 41.57 -51.27
C ILE A 8 -39.48 41.67 -50.33
N LEU A 9 -39.76 41.56 -49.02
CA LEU A 9 -38.82 41.09 -48.00
C LEU A 9 -39.44 39.87 -47.30
N SER A 10 -38.78 38.72 -47.38
CA SER A 10 -39.05 37.53 -46.57
C SER A 10 -37.76 36.71 -46.47
N ALA A 11 -37.53 36.16 -45.29
CA ALA A 11 -36.49 35.18 -44.90
C ALA A 11 -35.07 35.73 -44.64
N LEU A 12 -34.74 35.90 -43.34
CA LEU A 12 -33.64 35.18 -42.67
C LEU A 12 -33.52 35.68 -41.22
N CYS A 13 -34.00 34.83 -40.29
CA CYS A 13 -33.69 34.89 -38.87
C CYS A 13 -33.04 33.56 -38.48
N LEU A 14 -32.19 33.61 -37.45
CA LEU A 14 -31.48 32.52 -36.75
C LEU A 14 -30.10 32.16 -37.31
N TYR A 15 -29.04 32.73 -36.72
CA TYR A 15 -28.14 32.03 -35.78
C TYR A 15 -27.01 33.00 -35.36
N ALA A 16 -27.02 33.43 -34.10
CA ALA A 16 -25.89 34.10 -33.45
C ALA A 16 -25.64 33.42 -32.09
N PRO A 17 -24.37 33.15 -31.70
CA PRO A 17 -24.04 32.43 -30.49
C PRO A 17 -24.35 33.28 -29.25
N GLY A 18 -25.05 32.68 -28.29
CA GLY A 18 -25.41 33.32 -27.03
C GLY A 18 -24.19 33.72 -26.21
N ALA A 19 -24.10 35.01 -25.91
CA ALA A 19 -23.26 35.54 -24.86
C ALA A 19 -23.71 34.97 -23.51
N PHE A 20 -22.84 34.22 -22.84
CA PHE A 20 -23.01 33.94 -21.42
C PHE A 20 -22.78 35.24 -20.65
N ALA A 21 -23.81 35.68 -19.93
CA ALA A 21 -23.81 36.89 -19.16
C ALA A 21 -22.81 36.79 -17.98
N GLN A 22 -21.72 37.54 -18.07
CA GLN A 22 -20.92 38.00 -16.93
C GLN A 22 -21.74 39.04 -16.14
N THR A 23 -22.71 38.60 -15.34
CA THR A 23 -23.45 39.50 -14.43
C THR A 23 -23.78 38.80 -13.11
N SER A 24 -22.85 38.87 -12.15
CA SER A 24 -23.05 39.05 -10.68
C SER A 24 -21.86 38.51 -9.88
N ILE A 25 -20.70 39.18 -9.91
CA ILE A 25 -19.49 38.74 -9.17
C ILE A 25 -19.43 39.30 -7.72
N ASN A 26 -20.34 40.19 -7.32
CA ASN A 26 -20.24 40.95 -6.05
C ASN A 26 -21.16 40.51 -4.89
N THR A 27 -21.97 39.46 -5.03
CA THR A 27 -22.84 38.95 -3.94
C THR A 27 -22.45 37.51 -3.58
N LEU A 28 -22.22 37.24 -2.29
CA LEU A 28 -21.99 35.88 -1.78
C LEU A 28 -23.23 35.03 -2.06
N SER A 29 -23.04 33.78 -2.51
CA SER A 29 -24.15 32.83 -2.60
C SER A 29 -24.70 32.51 -1.20
N PRO A 30 -25.94 32.00 -1.07
CA PRO A 30 -26.50 31.58 0.22
C PRO A 30 -25.57 30.62 0.98
N LEU A 31 -24.89 29.70 0.28
CA LEU A 31 -23.93 28.78 0.89
C LEU A 31 -22.71 29.53 1.42
N GLU A 32 -22.11 30.42 0.64
CA GLU A 32 -20.94 31.18 1.06
C GLU A 32 -21.26 32.07 2.26
N ASN A 33 -22.47 32.63 2.33
CA ASN A 33 -22.94 33.35 3.49
C ASN A 33 -23.02 32.44 4.74
N ALA A 34 -23.56 31.23 4.60
CA ALA A 34 -23.61 30.25 5.69
C ALA A 34 -22.20 29.85 6.17
N ILE A 35 -21.25 29.70 5.24
CA ILE A 35 -19.86 29.35 5.56
C ILE A 35 -19.15 30.49 6.31
N GLN A 36 -19.34 31.75 5.90
CA GLN A 36 -18.57 32.87 6.43
C GLN A 36 -19.20 33.55 7.65
N HIS A 37 -20.53 33.46 7.83
CA HIS A 37 -21.24 34.28 8.82
C HIS A 37 -22.10 33.51 9.82
N GLU A 38 -22.55 32.29 9.52
CA GLU A 38 -23.51 31.56 10.39
C GLU A 38 -22.83 30.67 11.44
N ARG A 39 -22.22 31.26 12.48
CA ARG A 39 -21.40 30.55 13.51
C ARG A 39 -21.97 29.25 14.11
N LYS A 40 -23.30 29.10 14.18
CA LYS A 40 -23.97 27.92 14.74
C LYS A 40 -24.18 26.79 13.71
N ASN A 41 -24.00 27.09 12.42
CA ASN A 41 -24.19 26.16 11.31
C ASN A 41 -23.00 25.19 11.21
N PHE A 42 -23.25 23.95 10.78
CA PHE A 42 -22.20 22.99 10.44
C PHE A 42 -21.25 23.55 9.37
N PHE A 43 -21.78 24.30 8.39
CA PHE A 43 -21.00 24.84 7.29
C PHE A 43 -20.04 25.97 7.69
N PHE A 44 -20.21 26.59 8.86
CA PHE A 44 -19.38 27.73 9.26
C PHE A 44 -17.91 27.35 9.41
N VAL A 45 -17.03 28.18 8.82
CA VAL A 45 -15.57 28.12 8.91
C VAL A 45 -15.07 29.49 9.36
N ASP A 46 -14.29 29.54 10.45
CA ASP A 46 -13.67 30.80 10.88
C ASP A 46 -12.39 31.08 10.06
N ALA A 47 -12.49 31.99 9.11
CA ALA A 47 -11.36 32.38 8.27
C ALA A 47 -10.23 33.08 9.06
N LYS A 48 -10.52 33.69 10.22
CA LYS A 48 -9.50 34.36 11.05
C LYS A 48 -8.62 33.36 11.78
N ASP A 49 -9.16 32.18 12.10
CA ASP A 49 -8.43 31.08 12.71
C ASP A 49 -7.58 30.30 11.68
N TYR A 50 -7.75 30.60 10.39
CA TYR A 50 -7.05 29.95 9.28
C TYR A 50 -5.66 30.56 9.01
N ALA A 51 -4.68 30.24 9.86
CA ALA A 51 -3.28 30.61 9.65
C ALA A 51 -2.58 29.59 8.73
N VAL A 52 -2.49 29.87 7.44
CA VAL A 52 -1.90 28.96 6.45
C VAL A 52 -0.39 29.20 6.31
N LYS A 53 0.45 28.60 7.15
CA LYS A 53 1.92 28.38 6.94
C LYS A 53 2.52 27.31 7.87
N ASP A 54 1.73 26.33 8.32
CA ASP A 54 2.26 25.27 9.20
C ASP A 54 2.55 24.00 8.38
N PRO A 55 3.83 23.59 8.23
CA PRO A 55 4.19 22.36 7.53
C PRO A 55 3.65 21.10 8.20
N LYS A 56 3.21 21.16 9.47
CA LYS A 56 2.64 20.00 10.17
C LYS A 56 1.18 19.73 9.82
N LEU A 57 0.47 20.70 9.22
CA LEU A 57 -0.94 20.50 8.86
C LEU A 57 -1.07 19.47 7.73
N PRO A 58 -2.13 18.66 7.72
CA PRO A 58 -2.38 17.68 6.67
C PRO A 58 -2.68 18.33 5.30
N ILE A 59 -2.51 17.52 4.26
CA ILE A 59 -2.94 17.79 2.89
C ILE A 59 -4.41 17.36 2.77
N GLY A 60 -5.29 18.25 2.33
CA GLY A 60 -6.70 17.94 2.10
C GLY A 60 -6.91 17.38 0.70
N ILE A 61 -7.61 16.26 0.59
CA ILE A 61 -7.96 15.62 -0.68
C ILE A 61 -9.46 15.32 -0.67
N PHE A 62 -10.16 15.64 -1.75
CA PHE A 62 -11.53 15.16 -1.92
C PHE A 62 -11.79 14.63 -3.33
N ASP A 63 -12.71 13.67 -3.42
CA ASP A 63 -13.32 13.19 -4.65
C ASP A 63 -14.82 12.97 -4.41
N SER A 64 -15.59 12.93 -5.49
CA SER A 64 -17.01 12.57 -5.53
C SER A 64 -17.34 11.17 -5.01
N GLY A 65 -16.35 10.35 -4.66
CA GLY A 65 -16.49 8.97 -4.20
C GLY A 65 -15.14 8.41 -3.74
N THR A 66 -15.02 7.08 -3.65
CA THR A 66 -13.77 6.44 -3.18
C THR A 66 -12.67 6.35 -4.24
N GLY A 67 -12.97 6.63 -5.52
CA GLY A 67 -12.00 6.62 -6.62
C GLY A 67 -10.74 7.47 -6.35
N GLY A 68 -10.89 8.62 -5.68
CA GLY A 68 -9.81 9.54 -5.35
C GLY A 68 -8.71 8.94 -4.49
N LEU A 69 -8.95 7.81 -3.84
CA LEU A 69 -7.94 7.04 -3.13
C LEU A 69 -6.82 6.55 -4.07
N ALA A 70 -7.07 6.40 -5.37
CA ALA A 70 -6.01 6.15 -6.36
C ALA A 70 -5.00 7.31 -6.41
N THR A 71 -5.50 8.56 -6.33
CA THR A 71 -4.63 9.74 -6.27
C THR A 71 -3.82 9.75 -4.99
N LEU A 72 -4.44 9.48 -3.84
CA LEU A 72 -3.71 9.36 -2.58
C LEU A 72 -2.67 8.23 -2.64
N ASN A 73 -3.00 7.09 -3.23
CA ASN A 73 -2.04 5.99 -3.38
C ASN A 73 -0.84 6.39 -4.27
N ALA A 74 -1.07 7.14 -5.35
CA ALA A 74 0.00 7.69 -6.17
C ALA A 74 0.89 8.67 -5.37
N LEU A 75 0.32 9.52 -4.50
CA LEU A 75 1.09 10.38 -3.61
C LEU A 75 1.95 9.56 -2.63
N LEU A 76 1.37 8.52 -2.01
CA LEU A 76 2.05 7.68 -1.02
C LEU A 76 3.15 6.79 -1.60
N THR A 77 3.19 6.62 -2.93
CA THR A 77 4.15 5.78 -3.64
C THR A 77 5.07 6.57 -4.57
N ALA A 78 4.86 7.88 -4.72
CA ALA A 78 5.74 8.74 -5.48
C ALA A 78 7.10 8.83 -4.81
N ASP A 79 8.16 8.56 -5.56
CA ASP A 79 9.57 8.72 -5.18
C ASP A 79 10.29 9.31 -6.40
N GLN A 80 10.07 10.61 -6.62
CA GLN A 80 10.55 11.32 -7.80
C GLN A 80 11.63 12.34 -7.44
N TYR A 81 11.81 12.61 -6.14
CA TYR A 81 12.76 13.58 -5.62
C TYR A 81 13.56 12.97 -4.48
N ASN A 82 14.80 13.43 -4.36
CA ASN A 82 15.63 13.05 -3.24
C ASN A 82 15.19 13.89 -2.03
N ASN A 83 14.62 13.24 -1.02
CA ASN A 83 14.00 13.87 0.14
C ASN A 83 14.97 14.68 1.00
N SER A 84 16.28 14.45 0.86
CA SER A 84 17.32 15.19 1.59
C SER A 84 17.78 16.44 0.85
N THR A 85 17.87 16.39 -0.48
CA THR A 85 18.40 17.49 -1.31
C THR A 85 17.31 18.34 -1.98
N GLY A 86 16.10 17.79 -2.12
CA GLY A 86 14.99 18.38 -2.88
C GLY A 86 15.19 18.36 -4.40
N MET A 87 16.27 17.73 -4.89
CA MET A 87 16.56 17.64 -6.32
C MET A 87 15.77 16.48 -6.97
N PRO A 88 15.43 16.57 -8.26
CA PRO A 88 14.83 15.46 -9.00
C PRO A 88 15.72 14.21 -8.97
N GLY A 89 15.12 13.04 -8.74
CA GLY A 89 15.78 11.73 -8.68
C GLY A 89 15.34 10.92 -7.47
N SER A 90 14.98 9.65 -7.68
CA SER A 90 14.53 8.74 -6.61
C SER A 90 15.64 8.49 -5.58
N ASP A 91 15.28 8.45 -4.31
CA ASP A 91 16.17 8.06 -3.20
C ASP A 91 15.73 6.77 -2.48
N GLY A 92 14.70 6.09 -3.02
CA GLY A 92 14.10 4.89 -2.46
C GLY A 92 13.10 5.17 -1.34
N VAL A 93 12.87 6.43 -0.98
CA VAL A 93 11.91 6.84 0.04
C VAL A 93 10.79 7.65 -0.62
N PRO A 94 9.51 7.32 -0.39
CA PRO A 94 8.42 8.11 -0.96
C PRO A 94 8.49 9.59 -0.55
N ASP A 95 8.30 10.48 -1.53
CA ASP A 95 8.33 11.94 -1.44
C ASP A 95 7.43 12.48 -0.32
N PHE A 96 6.31 11.80 -0.08
CA PHE A 96 5.27 12.16 0.89
C PHE A 96 5.30 11.28 2.15
N SER A 97 6.42 10.60 2.43
CA SER A 97 6.56 9.64 3.54
C SER A 97 6.35 10.22 4.94
N LYS A 98 6.41 11.56 5.10
CA LYS A 98 6.16 12.28 6.35
C LYS A 98 4.85 13.07 6.34
N GLU A 99 4.10 13.02 5.25
CA GLU A 99 2.91 13.84 5.08
C GLU A 99 1.66 13.17 5.63
N GLU A 100 0.75 14.00 6.14
CA GLU A 100 -0.53 13.56 6.68
C GLU A 100 -1.64 14.00 5.73
N PHE A 101 -2.72 13.22 5.65
CA PHE A 101 -3.80 13.46 4.71
C PHE A 101 -5.16 13.50 5.41
N ILE A 102 -6.02 14.42 4.98
CA ILE A 102 -7.46 14.35 5.25
C ILE A 102 -8.14 14.05 3.92
N PHE A 103 -8.70 12.86 3.80
CA PHE A 103 -9.40 12.41 2.61
C PHE A 103 -10.92 12.48 2.81
N LEU A 104 -11.64 13.05 1.85
CA LEU A 104 -13.10 13.04 1.79
C LEU A 104 -13.58 12.33 0.51
N ALA A 105 -14.43 11.32 0.68
CA ALA A 105 -15.26 10.76 -0.40
C ALA A 105 -16.71 11.29 -0.28
N ASP A 106 -17.16 12.10 -1.24
CA ASP A 106 -18.56 12.57 -1.28
C ASP A 106 -19.52 11.52 -1.88
N GLN A 107 -19.52 10.33 -1.27
CA GLN A 107 -20.25 9.15 -1.75
C GLN A 107 -21.77 9.38 -1.89
N ALA A 108 -22.38 10.15 -1.00
CA ALA A 108 -23.82 10.38 -1.03
C ALA A 108 -24.27 11.13 -2.30
N ASN A 109 -23.45 12.06 -2.81
CA ASN A 109 -23.73 12.83 -4.02
C ASN A 109 -23.06 12.23 -5.29
N MET A 110 -22.34 11.12 -5.19
CA MET A 110 -21.75 10.41 -6.33
C MET A 110 -22.82 9.93 -7.33
N PRO A 111 -22.55 9.85 -8.65
CA PRO A 111 -21.41 10.44 -9.37
C PRO A 111 -21.67 11.87 -9.83
N TYR A 112 -20.62 12.70 -9.76
CA TYR A 112 -20.66 14.10 -10.19
C TYR A 112 -20.86 14.27 -11.70
N GLY A 113 -20.43 13.29 -12.50
CA GLY A 113 -20.56 13.31 -13.96
C GLY A 113 -21.99 13.56 -14.46
N ASN A 114 -22.99 13.06 -13.72
CA ASN A 114 -24.39 13.09 -14.11
C ASN A 114 -25.08 14.44 -13.85
N TYR A 115 -24.55 15.28 -12.96
CA TYR A 115 -25.18 16.58 -12.65
C TYR A 115 -25.20 17.47 -13.88
N SER A 116 -24.12 17.49 -14.66
CA SER A 116 -24.06 18.27 -15.90
C SER A 116 -25.07 17.78 -16.95
N SER A 117 -25.22 16.46 -17.13
CA SER A 117 -26.19 15.89 -18.07
C SER A 117 -27.64 16.14 -17.66
N GLU A 118 -27.90 16.21 -16.36
CA GLU A 118 -29.22 16.55 -15.79
C GLU A 118 -29.47 18.07 -15.70
N LYS A 119 -28.58 18.90 -16.28
CA LYS A 119 -28.65 20.37 -16.24
C LYS A 119 -28.64 20.94 -14.81
N LYS A 120 -27.86 20.32 -13.92
CA LYS A 120 -27.69 20.67 -12.50
C LYS A 120 -26.25 21.11 -12.16
N SER A 121 -25.58 21.78 -13.08
CA SER A 121 -24.19 22.24 -12.88
C SER A 121 -24.04 23.20 -11.69
N ASP A 122 -25.01 24.08 -11.42
CA ASP A 122 -24.95 24.98 -10.26
C ASP A 122 -24.98 24.21 -8.93
N LEU A 123 -25.79 23.14 -8.88
CA LEU A 123 -25.85 22.27 -7.70
C LEU A 123 -24.54 21.47 -7.54
N LEU A 124 -23.93 21.04 -8.64
CA LEU A 124 -22.61 20.41 -8.62
C LEU A 124 -21.55 21.36 -8.03
N VAL A 125 -21.52 22.62 -8.46
CA VAL A 125 -20.61 23.63 -7.89
C VAL A 125 -20.86 23.81 -6.39
N GLU A 126 -22.12 23.84 -5.97
CA GLU A 126 -22.46 23.91 -4.53
C GLU A 126 -21.94 22.70 -3.74
N HIS A 127 -22.05 21.48 -4.28
CA HIS A 127 -21.49 20.28 -3.65
C HIS A 127 -19.96 20.36 -3.54
N VAL A 128 -19.28 20.79 -4.61
CA VAL A 128 -17.82 20.98 -4.60
C VAL A 128 -17.38 22.00 -3.54
N LEU A 129 -18.13 23.09 -3.37
CA LEU A 129 -17.84 24.08 -2.33
C LEU A 129 -18.10 23.53 -0.92
N LYS A 130 -19.10 22.66 -0.73
CA LYS A 130 -19.36 21.95 0.53
C LYS A 130 -18.23 20.98 0.88
N ASP A 131 -17.65 20.30 -0.10
CA ASP A 131 -16.49 19.41 0.13
C ASP A 131 -15.26 20.20 0.57
N VAL A 132 -14.98 21.34 -0.09
CA VAL A 132 -13.91 22.25 0.33
C VAL A 132 -14.20 22.82 1.71
N GLN A 133 -15.43 23.23 1.99
CA GLN A 133 -15.85 23.68 3.31
C GLN A 133 -15.53 22.64 4.38
N PHE A 134 -15.86 21.37 4.14
CA PHE A 134 -15.54 20.30 5.08
C PHE A 134 -14.04 20.24 5.32
N LEU A 135 -13.22 20.19 4.27
CA LEU A 135 -11.77 20.14 4.39
C LEU A 135 -11.23 21.32 5.20
N LEU A 136 -11.81 22.50 5.02
CA LEU A 136 -11.44 23.68 5.79
C LEU A 136 -11.84 23.56 7.27
N SER A 137 -13.08 23.13 7.57
CA SER A 137 -13.65 23.10 8.93
C SER A 137 -12.88 22.25 9.96
N ASP A 138 -13.27 22.37 11.23
CA ASP A 138 -12.86 21.50 12.34
C ASP A 138 -13.90 20.40 12.66
N LYS A 139 -14.98 20.31 11.87
CA LYS A 139 -16.19 19.56 12.21
C LYS A 139 -16.34 18.24 11.47
N TYR A 140 -16.91 17.23 12.14
CA TYR A 140 -17.39 15.98 11.55
C TYR A 140 -18.32 15.22 12.51
N TYR A 141 -19.10 14.25 12.03
CA TYR A 141 -19.94 13.39 12.87
C TYR A 141 -19.22 12.08 13.19
N ALA A 142 -19.30 11.56 14.43
CA ALA A 142 -18.60 10.33 14.78
C ALA A 142 -19.13 9.09 14.04
N ASP A 143 -20.43 9.07 13.74
CA ASP A 143 -21.12 8.09 12.89
C ASP A 143 -22.43 8.70 12.35
N ALA A 144 -23.15 7.97 11.49
CA ALA A 144 -24.37 8.44 10.83
C ALA A 144 -25.53 8.70 11.81
N ALA A 145 -25.58 7.99 12.94
CA ALA A 145 -26.64 8.08 13.93
C ALA A 145 -26.42 9.23 14.93
N GLN A 146 -25.21 9.76 15.06
CA GLN A 146 -24.95 10.89 15.96
C GLN A 146 -25.63 12.18 15.50
N HIS A 147 -26.28 12.88 16.42
CA HIS A 147 -26.92 14.18 16.16
C HIS A 147 -25.99 15.38 16.38
N GLN A 148 -24.86 15.18 17.08
CA GLN A 148 -23.87 16.22 17.35
C GLN A 148 -22.58 15.94 16.60
N PHE A 149 -21.93 17.00 16.12
CA PHE A 149 -20.63 16.94 15.48
C PHE A 149 -19.49 17.16 16.49
N ASN A 150 -18.37 16.51 16.25
CA ASN A 150 -17.08 16.78 16.90
C ASN A 150 -16.41 18.01 16.31
N LYS A 151 -15.45 18.60 17.03
CA LYS A 151 -14.73 19.85 16.65
C LYS A 151 -13.20 19.71 16.72
N ASP A 152 -12.68 18.49 16.57
CA ASP A 152 -11.26 18.17 16.70
C ASP A 152 -10.60 17.80 15.35
N LYS A 153 -11.30 17.99 14.21
CA LYS A 153 -10.68 17.79 12.90
C LYS A 153 -9.65 18.88 12.65
N ARG A 154 -8.44 18.48 12.24
CA ARG A 154 -7.36 19.42 11.95
C ARG A 154 -7.64 20.16 10.64
N HIS A 155 -7.18 21.41 10.56
CA HIS A 155 -7.12 22.20 9.33
C HIS A 155 -6.10 21.63 8.33
N ILE A 156 -6.11 22.13 7.10
CA ILE A 156 -5.26 21.66 6.01
C ILE A 156 -4.32 22.76 5.49
N LYS A 157 -3.19 22.37 4.87
CA LYS A 157 -2.24 23.31 4.24
C LYS A 157 -2.38 23.48 2.73
N THR A 158 -3.14 22.61 2.07
CA THR A 158 -3.41 22.67 0.63
C THR A 158 -4.60 21.79 0.27
N VAL A 159 -5.26 22.08 -0.85
CA VAL A 159 -6.39 21.31 -1.37
C VAL A 159 -5.99 20.59 -2.66
N VAL A 160 -6.23 19.28 -2.72
CA VAL A 160 -6.15 18.46 -3.93
C VAL A 160 -7.57 18.05 -4.33
N VAL A 161 -7.99 18.48 -5.51
CA VAL A 161 -9.25 18.07 -6.13
C VAL A 161 -9.00 16.81 -6.94
N ALA A 162 -9.21 15.65 -6.32
CA ALA A 162 -8.98 14.34 -6.93
C ALA A 162 -10.16 13.89 -7.82
N CYS A 163 -11.14 14.74 -8.09
CA CYS A 163 -12.21 14.46 -9.04
C CYS A 163 -12.01 15.24 -10.35
N ASN A 164 -12.05 14.55 -11.49
CA ASN A 164 -11.96 15.18 -12.80
C ASN A 164 -13.16 16.10 -13.07
N THR A 165 -14.37 15.66 -12.76
CA THR A 165 -15.58 16.47 -12.97
C THR A 165 -15.64 17.64 -12.00
N ALA A 166 -15.26 17.47 -10.71
CA ALA A 166 -15.17 18.60 -9.79
C ALA A 166 -14.11 19.62 -10.23
N THR A 167 -12.98 19.15 -10.75
CA THR A 167 -11.94 20.06 -11.29
C THR A 167 -12.51 20.85 -12.48
N ALA A 168 -13.18 20.17 -13.41
CA ALA A 168 -13.73 20.81 -14.62
C ALA A 168 -14.75 21.92 -14.35
N TYR A 169 -15.63 21.72 -13.36
CA TYR A 169 -16.74 22.65 -13.10
C TYR A 169 -16.49 23.57 -11.89
N GLY A 170 -15.70 23.12 -10.91
CA GLY A 170 -15.62 23.75 -9.60
C GLY A 170 -14.32 24.46 -9.28
N ILE A 171 -13.20 24.16 -9.95
CA ILE A 171 -11.88 24.64 -9.46
C ILE A 171 -11.75 26.16 -9.40
N ASP A 172 -12.32 26.88 -10.37
CA ASP A 172 -12.29 28.35 -10.38
C ASP A 172 -13.23 28.95 -9.33
N TYR A 173 -14.35 28.30 -9.04
CA TYR A 173 -15.23 28.67 -7.92
C TYR A 173 -14.54 28.45 -6.57
N ILE A 174 -13.78 27.36 -6.41
CA ILE A 174 -12.98 27.12 -5.19
C ILE A 174 -11.96 28.25 -5.01
N ARG A 175 -11.18 28.57 -6.05
CA ARG A 175 -10.16 29.63 -6.02
C ARG A 175 -10.79 30.98 -5.66
N SER A 176 -11.87 31.35 -6.33
CA SER A 176 -12.62 32.59 -6.05
C SER A 176 -13.20 32.63 -4.63
N PHE A 177 -13.73 31.51 -4.14
CA PHE A 177 -14.24 31.39 -2.77
C PHE A 177 -13.12 31.59 -1.74
N LEU A 178 -11.96 30.94 -1.93
CA LEU A 178 -10.81 31.05 -1.03
C LEU A 178 -10.27 32.49 -1.00
N ASP A 179 -10.11 33.11 -2.16
CA ASP A 179 -9.65 34.49 -2.31
C ASP A 179 -10.58 35.48 -1.60
N ARG A 180 -11.91 35.34 -1.80
CA ARG A 180 -12.92 36.18 -1.13
C ARG A 180 -13.00 35.93 0.37
N SER A 181 -12.74 34.71 0.82
CA SER A 181 -12.73 34.36 2.25
C SER A 181 -11.45 34.79 2.96
N GLY A 182 -10.44 35.29 2.23
CA GLY A 182 -9.13 35.63 2.79
C GLY A 182 -8.25 34.43 3.14
N ILE A 183 -8.64 33.21 2.74
CA ILE A 183 -7.91 31.98 3.02
C ILE A 183 -6.94 31.71 1.86
N ARG A 184 -5.64 31.82 2.12
CA ARG A 184 -4.60 31.62 1.08
C ARG A 184 -4.15 30.16 1.03
N LEU A 185 -4.86 29.33 0.27
CA LEU A 185 -4.50 27.93 0.03
C LEU A 185 -4.28 27.67 -1.47
N LYS A 186 -3.25 26.88 -1.80
CA LYS A 186 -3.11 26.33 -3.14
C LYS A 186 -4.17 25.26 -3.38
N VAL A 187 -4.78 25.33 -4.56
CA VAL A 187 -5.71 24.31 -5.07
C VAL A 187 -5.09 23.65 -6.29
N ILE A 188 -4.90 22.34 -6.21
CA ILE A 188 -4.33 21.51 -7.27
C ILE A 188 -5.44 20.62 -7.83
N GLY A 189 -5.64 20.66 -9.14
CA GLY A 189 -6.65 19.86 -9.83
C GLY A 189 -6.04 18.82 -10.75
N VAL A 190 -6.72 17.69 -10.91
CA VAL A 190 -6.24 16.58 -11.76
C VAL A 190 -6.20 16.92 -13.26
N ILE A 191 -7.05 17.83 -13.75
CA ILE A 191 -7.11 18.14 -15.19
C ILE A 191 -5.82 18.80 -15.68
N ASP A 192 -5.35 19.84 -14.97
CA ASP A 192 -4.12 20.53 -15.32
C ASP A 192 -2.93 19.55 -15.26
N ALA A 193 -2.88 18.72 -14.22
CA ALA A 193 -1.87 17.69 -14.06
C ALA A 193 -1.87 16.66 -15.21
N GLY A 194 -3.04 16.20 -15.66
CA GLY A 194 -3.18 15.27 -16.78
C GLY A 194 -2.81 15.91 -18.13
N ALA A 195 -3.18 17.17 -18.35
CA ALA A 195 -2.80 17.91 -19.55
C ALA A 195 -1.28 18.07 -19.67
N LYS A 196 -0.60 18.40 -18.55
CA LYS A 196 0.86 18.45 -18.48
C LYS A 196 1.48 17.09 -18.79
N GLY A 197 0.96 16.01 -18.19
CA GLY A 197 1.45 14.65 -18.41
C GLY A 197 1.42 14.19 -19.86
N VAL A 198 0.42 14.64 -20.64
CA VAL A 198 0.37 14.39 -22.09
C VAL A 198 1.47 15.14 -22.82
N LEU A 199 1.61 16.45 -22.56
CA LEU A 199 2.61 17.26 -23.24
C LEU A 199 4.03 16.79 -22.94
N ASP A 200 4.31 16.38 -21.70
CA ASP A 200 5.60 15.79 -21.33
C ASP A 200 5.90 14.46 -22.06
N SER A 201 4.89 13.82 -22.66
CA SER A 201 5.02 12.55 -23.39
C SER A 201 5.12 12.68 -24.91
N ILE A 202 4.97 13.89 -25.45
CA ILE A 202 4.96 14.17 -26.89
C ILE A 202 6.09 15.17 -27.19
N ARG A 203 6.82 14.99 -28.30
CA ARG A 203 7.84 15.99 -28.64
C ARG A 203 7.20 17.33 -29.01
N LYS A 204 7.89 18.42 -28.71
CA LYS A 204 7.40 19.78 -28.96
C LYS A 204 6.97 20.04 -30.41
N ASP A 205 7.64 19.45 -31.38
CA ASP A 205 7.43 19.62 -32.82
C ASP A 205 6.53 18.56 -33.46
N GLU A 206 6.17 17.51 -32.72
CA GLU A 206 5.49 16.32 -33.26
C GLU A 206 3.98 16.53 -33.43
N ALA A 207 3.45 16.12 -34.59
CA ALA A 207 2.01 16.01 -34.79
C ALA A 207 1.49 14.71 -34.15
N ALA A 208 0.51 14.81 -33.25
CA ALA A 208 0.01 13.67 -32.49
C ALA A 208 -1.49 13.81 -32.16
N SER A 209 -2.18 12.67 -32.08
CA SER A 209 -3.52 12.60 -31.50
C SER A 209 -3.46 12.17 -30.05
N VAL A 210 -4.30 12.80 -29.23
CA VAL A 210 -4.45 12.55 -27.80
C VAL A 210 -5.90 12.20 -27.55
N ALA A 211 -6.16 11.11 -26.84
CA ALA A 211 -7.51 10.82 -26.39
C ALA A 211 -7.72 11.25 -24.94
N VAL A 212 -8.88 11.83 -24.67
CA VAL A 212 -9.37 12.05 -23.30
C VAL A 212 -10.43 11.00 -23.05
N PHE A 213 -10.06 9.98 -22.27
CA PHE A 213 -10.98 8.94 -21.83
C PHE A 213 -11.43 9.25 -20.41
N ALA A 214 -12.62 9.83 -20.26
CA ALA A 214 -13.07 10.42 -19.01
C ALA A 214 -14.56 10.16 -18.75
N THR A 215 -15.08 10.58 -17.59
CA THR A 215 -16.54 10.57 -17.37
C THR A 215 -17.26 11.47 -18.36
N VAL A 216 -18.53 11.20 -18.64
CA VAL A 216 -19.36 11.98 -19.58
C VAL A 216 -19.36 13.46 -19.23
N GLY A 217 -19.55 13.82 -17.96
CA GLY A 217 -19.52 15.21 -17.51
C GLY A 217 -18.18 15.90 -17.72
N THR A 218 -17.07 15.18 -17.56
CA THR A 218 -15.71 15.71 -17.80
C THR A 218 -15.46 15.97 -19.28
N VAL A 219 -15.95 15.07 -20.16
CA VAL A 219 -15.89 15.31 -21.61
C VAL A 219 -16.75 16.51 -22.01
N ALA A 220 -17.98 16.59 -21.49
CA ALA A 220 -18.92 17.66 -21.82
C ALA A 220 -18.43 19.06 -21.42
N SER A 221 -17.58 19.18 -20.40
CA SER A 221 -17.03 20.47 -19.98
C SER A 221 -15.95 21.03 -20.91
N GLY A 222 -15.34 20.16 -21.74
CA GLY A 222 -14.14 20.47 -22.52
C GLY A 222 -12.91 20.78 -21.66
N GLY A 223 -12.91 20.38 -20.37
CA GLY A 223 -11.87 20.78 -19.41
C GLY A 223 -10.46 20.38 -19.83
N TYR A 224 -10.26 19.12 -20.23
CA TYR A 224 -8.97 18.65 -20.71
C TYR A 224 -8.52 19.29 -22.01
N GLU A 225 -9.44 19.50 -22.96
CA GLU A 225 -9.12 20.14 -24.24
C GLU A 225 -8.61 21.58 -24.01
N LYS A 226 -9.32 22.35 -23.20
CA LYS A 226 -8.91 23.71 -22.82
C LYS A 226 -7.55 23.71 -22.09
N ALA A 227 -7.35 22.78 -21.15
CA ALA A 227 -6.10 22.68 -20.39
C ALA A 227 -4.91 22.30 -21.26
N ILE A 228 -5.07 21.30 -22.16
CA ILE A 228 -4.02 20.89 -23.10
C ILE A 228 -3.63 22.05 -24.02
N LEU A 229 -4.61 22.76 -24.59
CA LEU A 229 -4.35 23.90 -25.47
C LEU A 229 -3.66 25.04 -24.72
N ALA A 230 -4.15 25.42 -23.54
CA ALA A 230 -3.53 26.47 -22.72
C ALA A 230 -2.10 26.11 -22.28
N MET A 231 -1.82 24.84 -21.99
CA MET A 231 -0.47 24.40 -21.63
C MET A 231 0.47 24.26 -22.84
N LYS A 232 -0.07 23.89 -24.01
CA LYS A 232 0.68 23.83 -25.27
C LYS A 232 1.32 25.20 -25.57
N GLU A 233 0.54 26.27 -25.42
CA GLU A 233 1.01 27.65 -25.57
C GLU A 233 2.12 28.00 -24.56
N LYS A 234 1.94 27.63 -23.29
CA LYS A 234 2.92 27.92 -22.21
C LYS A 234 4.23 27.14 -22.33
N THR A 235 4.23 26.00 -23.01
CA THR A 235 5.38 25.06 -23.05
C THR A 235 6.13 25.07 -24.38
N ASN A 236 5.75 25.95 -25.31
CA ASN A 236 6.31 26.08 -26.66
C ASN A 236 6.20 24.78 -27.48
N HIS A 237 5.09 24.06 -27.37
CA HIS A 237 4.78 22.94 -28.25
C HIS A 237 4.22 23.49 -29.58
N THR A 238 4.91 23.26 -30.69
CA THR A 238 4.58 23.75 -32.03
C THR A 238 3.86 22.70 -32.89
N GLY A 239 3.99 21.40 -32.57
CA GLY A 239 3.36 20.30 -33.28
C GLY A 239 1.82 20.34 -33.26
N GLN A 240 1.18 19.81 -34.30
CA GLN A 240 -0.28 19.74 -34.38
C GLN A 240 -0.83 18.69 -33.39
N LEU A 241 -1.65 19.12 -32.43
CA LEU A 241 -2.30 18.23 -31.47
C LEU A 241 -3.79 18.16 -31.77
N ILE A 242 -4.33 16.96 -31.95
CA ILE A 242 -5.77 16.73 -32.12
C ILE A 242 -6.28 15.94 -30.91
N VAL A 243 -7.30 16.49 -30.23
CA VAL A 243 -7.90 15.86 -29.04
C VAL A 243 -9.15 15.10 -29.45
N PHE A 244 -9.22 13.82 -29.07
CA PHE A 244 -10.41 12.98 -29.24
C PHE A 244 -11.04 12.66 -27.89
N ASN A 245 -12.29 13.06 -27.69
CA ASN A 245 -13.00 12.84 -26.43
C ASN A 245 -13.88 11.57 -26.48
N GLN A 246 -13.74 10.73 -25.44
CA GLN A 246 -14.61 9.59 -25.21
C GLN A 246 -15.14 9.58 -23.77
N GLY A 247 -16.44 9.75 -23.63
CA GLY A 247 -17.14 9.64 -22.35
C GLY A 247 -17.37 8.17 -22.00
N GLY A 248 -16.73 7.68 -20.93
CA GLY A 248 -16.91 6.32 -20.42
C GLY A 248 -18.20 6.16 -19.62
N TYR A 249 -19.35 6.34 -20.29
CA TYR A 249 -20.67 6.21 -19.69
C TYR A 249 -20.89 4.81 -19.07
N GLY A 250 -21.26 4.79 -17.79
CA GLY A 250 -21.46 3.58 -17.01
C GLY A 250 -20.18 2.85 -16.59
N LEU A 251 -18.99 3.32 -17.02
CA LEU A 251 -17.74 2.61 -16.71
C LEU A 251 -17.32 2.81 -15.25
N ALA A 252 -17.43 4.02 -14.70
CA ALA A 252 -17.09 4.27 -13.30
C ALA A 252 -18.10 3.57 -12.38
N GLU A 253 -19.37 3.59 -12.76
CA GLU A 253 -20.46 2.90 -12.08
C GLU A 253 -20.28 1.37 -12.14
N ALA A 254 -19.82 0.83 -13.26
CA ALA A 254 -19.46 -0.59 -13.40
C ALA A 254 -18.27 -0.99 -12.55
N VAL A 255 -17.29 -0.09 -12.38
CA VAL A 255 -16.15 -0.30 -11.47
C VAL A 255 -16.64 -0.39 -10.03
N ASP A 256 -17.60 0.44 -9.64
CA ASP A 256 -18.16 0.48 -8.28
C ASP A 256 -19.35 -0.46 -8.05
N GLU A 257 -19.66 -1.30 -9.04
CA GLU A 257 -20.73 -2.31 -8.99
C GLU A 257 -22.13 -1.72 -8.72
N GLU A 258 -22.42 -0.54 -9.29
CA GLU A 258 -23.75 0.06 -9.19
C GLU A 258 -24.77 -0.83 -9.93
N PRO A 259 -25.85 -1.29 -9.25
CA PRO A 259 -26.78 -2.29 -9.82
C PRO A 259 -27.46 -1.91 -11.13
N ASP A 260 -27.64 -0.62 -11.39
CA ASP A 260 -28.22 -0.09 -12.64
C ASP A 260 -27.28 -0.26 -13.85
N PHE A 261 -26.00 -0.63 -13.62
CA PHE A 261 -24.97 -0.79 -14.66
C PHE A 261 -24.33 -2.18 -14.64
N VAL A 262 -24.07 -2.75 -13.46
CA VAL A 262 -23.51 -4.10 -13.32
C VAL A 262 -24.16 -4.81 -12.14
N ASN A 263 -24.62 -6.03 -12.38
CA ASN A 263 -25.03 -6.97 -11.35
C ASN A 263 -24.46 -8.34 -11.69
N ARG A 264 -23.34 -8.71 -11.08
CA ARG A 264 -22.65 -9.99 -11.35
C ARG A 264 -23.49 -11.23 -11.04
N LYS A 265 -24.58 -11.08 -10.28
CA LYS A 265 -25.51 -12.17 -9.93
C LYS A 265 -26.68 -12.27 -10.92
N ALA A 266 -26.88 -11.25 -11.76
CA ALA A 266 -27.93 -11.28 -12.76
C ALA A 266 -27.60 -12.33 -13.84
N VAL A 267 -28.64 -13.04 -14.28
CA VAL A 267 -28.60 -14.04 -15.36
C VAL A 267 -29.44 -13.62 -16.56
N GLN A 268 -30.11 -12.46 -16.46
CA GLN A 268 -30.99 -11.86 -17.46
C GLN A 268 -30.83 -10.34 -17.41
N PRO A 269 -30.98 -9.62 -18.54
CA PRO A 269 -30.93 -8.16 -18.57
C PRO A 269 -31.93 -7.52 -17.59
N ALA A 270 -31.52 -6.44 -16.92
CA ALA A 270 -32.33 -5.70 -15.97
C ALA A 270 -33.19 -4.64 -16.68
N ALA A 271 -34.46 -4.53 -16.31
CA ALA A 271 -35.38 -3.54 -16.91
C ALA A 271 -34.96 -2.09 -16.65
N ASN A 272 -34.22 -1.84 -15.57
CA ASN A 272 -33.66 -0.54 -15.18
C ASN A 272 -32.20 -0.36 -15.62
N TYR A 273 -31.66 -1.21 -16.49
CA TYR A 273 -30.28 -1.07 -16.97
C TYR A 273 -30.10 0.25 -17.74
N ARG A 274 -29.07 1.01 -17.39
CA ARG A 274 -28.80 2.35 -17.96
C ARG A 274 -27.56 2.43 -18.83
N GLY A 275 -26.74 1.38 -18.90
CA GLY A 275 -25.49 1.40 -19.65
C GLY A 275 -25.65 1.40 -21.18
N PRO A 276 -24.53 1.27 -21.92
CA PRO A 276 -24.58 1.06 -23.37
C PRO A 276 -25.43 -0.15 -23.73
N SER A 277 -26.32 0.02 -24.71
CA SER A 277 -27.26 -1.02 -25.14
C SER A 277 -27.64 -0.85 -26.63
N LEU A 278 -28.39 -1.79 -27.19
CA LEU A 278 -28.85 -1.72 -28.59
C LEU A 278 -29.83 -0.56 -28.85
N GLU A 279 -30.60 -0.19 -27.83
CA GLU A 279 -31.68 0.82 -27.88
C GLU A 279 -31.30 2.16 -27.22
N ASN A 280 -30.12 2.26 -26.60
CA ASN A 280 -29.67 3.52 -26.01
C ASN A 280 -29.39 4.56 -27.12
N ALA A 281 -30.14 5.67 -27.11
CA ALA A 281 -30.07 6.68 -28.17
C ALA A 281 -28.69 7.36 -28.31
N THR A 282 -27.94 7.47 -27.21
CA THR A 282 -26.64 8.18 -27.18
C THR A 282 -25.46 7.21 -27.15
N TYR A 283 -25.61 6.09 -26.44
CA TYR A 283 -24.56 5.08 -26.24
C TYR A 283 -24.97 3.74 -26.84
N ARG A 284 -25.26 3.76 -28.14
CA ARG A 284 -25.74 2.60 -28.88
C ARG A 284 -24.60 1.60 -29.12
N ILE A 285 -24.85 0.32 -28.83
CA ILE A 285 -24.01 -0.79 -29.30
C ILE A 285 -24.30 -1.00 -30.79
N ASP A 286 -23.34 -0.68 -31.64
CA ASP A 286 -23.45 -0.89 -33.09
C ASP A 286 -23.27 -2.37 -33.44
N LYS A 287 -24.35 -3.02 -33.90
CA LYS A 287 -24.32 -4.44 -34.27
C LYS A 287 -23.27 -4.74 -35.37
N THR A 288 -22.94 -3.77 -36.21
CA THR A 288 -21.94 -3.95 -37.28
C THR A 288 -20.51 -4.04 -36.78
N LEU A 289 -20.27 -3.70 -35.50
CA LEU A 289 -18.97 -3.74 -34.85
C LEU A 289 -18.85 -4.87 -33.82
N LEU A 290 -19.83 -5.79 -33.72
CA LEU A 290 -19.81 -6.86 -32.70
C LEU A 290 -18.58 -7.77 -32.79
N ASP A 291 -18.09 -8.03 -34.01
CA ASP A 291 -16.85 -8.79 -34.26
C ASP A 291 -15.60 -8.04 -33.76
N ILE A 292 -15.65 -6.71 -33.71
CA ILE A 292 -14.57 -5.85 -33.22
C ILE A 292 -14.68 -5.66 -31.70
N TYR A 293 -15.89 -5.41 -31.21
CA TYR A 293 -16.18 -5.34 -29.79
C TYR A 293 -15.79 -6.63 -29.10
N ASN A 294 -15.99 -7.80 -29.72
CA ASN A 294 -15.58 -9.10 -29.21
C ASN A 294 -15.82 -9.23 -27.70
N PHE A 295 -17.07 -8.97 -27.31
CA PHE A 295 -17.47 -8.94 -25.90
C PHE A 295 -17.31 -10.31 -25.26
N ASN A 296 -16.94 -10.32 -23.98
CA ASN A 296 -16.87 -11.53 -23.19
C ASN A 296 -18.25 -11.92 -22.67
N PHE A 297 -18.78 -13.06 -23.13
CA PHE A 297 -20.06 -13.62 -22.69
C PHE A 297 -19.91 -14.62 -21.52
N ASP A 298 -18.69 -14.98 -21.13
CA ASP A 298 -18.45 -15.96 -20.08
C ASP A 298 -19.07 -15.54 -18.74
N ARG A 299 -19.66 -16.49 -18.02
CA ARG A 299 -20.15 -16.32 -16.64
C ARG A 299 -21.01 -15.06 -16.45
N ASN A 300 -21.92 -14.80 -17.38
CA ASN A 300 -22.85 -13.66 -17.32
C ASN A 300 -22.16 -12.29 -17.36
N LYS A 301 -20.93 -12.17 -17.87
CA LYS A 301 -20.25 -10.88 -18.11
C LYS A 301 -20.92 -10.04 -19.20
N MET A 302 -21.74 -10.68 -20.01
CA MET A 302 -22.69 -10.08 -20.93
C MET A 302 -24.05 -10.75 -20.71
N LEU A 303 -25.13 -9.97 -20.69
CA LEU A 303 -26.49 -10.49 -20.54
C LEU A 303 -27.28 -10.30 -21.82
N CYS A 304 -28.06 -11.32 -22.16
CA CYS A 304 -28.91 -11.37 -23.35
C CYS A 304 -30.30 -11.90 -22.96
N ASP A 305 -31.34 -11.38 -23.59
CA ASP A 305 -32.73 -11.85 -23.43
C ASP A 305 -33.05 -13.14 -24.22
N SER A 306 -32.16 -13.54 -25.14
CA SER A 306 -32.22 -14.79 -25.90
C SER A 306 -31.11 -15.76 -25.47
N ARG A 307 -31.34 -17.07 -25.67
CA ARG A 307 -30.29 -18.10 -25.51
C ARG A 307 -29.30 -18.10 -26.67
N ASN A 308 -29.68 -17.57 -27.84
CA ASN A 308 -28.80 -17.39 -28.98
C ASN A 308 -28.31 -15.94 -29.03
N THR A 309 -27.00 -15.74 -28.99
CA THR A 309 -26.38 -14.40 -29.01
C THR A 309 -26.65 -13.65 -30.30
N ASP A 310 -26.87 -14.37 -31.41
CA ASP A 310 -27.18 -13.76 -32.71
C ASP A 310 -28.62 -13.21 -32.77
N ASP A 311 -29.53 -13.77 -31.96
CA ASP A 311 -30.94 -13.37 -31.86
C ASP A 311 -31.20 -12.38 -30.72
N CYS A 312 -30.14 -11.82 -30.13
CA CYS A 312 -30.26 -10.96 -28.97
C CYS A 312 -30.96 -9.63 -29.31
N GLN A 313 -32.09 -9.36 -28.64
CA GLN A 313 -32.80 -8.09 -28.77
C GLN A 313 -32.45 -7.11 -27.65
N VAL A 314 -32.11 -7.62 -26.47
CA VAL A 314 -31.64 -6.82 -25.34
C VAL A 314 -30.24 -7.28 -24.92
N LEU A 315 -29.25 -6.41 -25.13
CA LEU A 315 -27.88 -6.58 -24.66
C LEU A 315 -27.58 -5.68 -23.47
N GLN A 316 -27.04 -6.28 -22.40
CA GLN A 316 -26.53 -5.56 -21.23
C GLN A 316 -25.09 -5.94 -20.93
N LEU A 317 -24.21 -4.94 -20.88
CA LEU A 317 -22.83 -5.10 -20.42
C LEU A 317 -22.87 -5.36 -18.91
N ASN A 318 -22.24 -6.45 -18.46
CA ASN A 318 -22.27 -6.87 -17.06
C ASN A 318 -20.87 -7.15 -16.50
N ALA A 319 -19.85 -6.59 -17.14
CA ALA A 319 -18.46 -6.65 -16.71
C ALA A 319 -17.67 -5.43 -17.19
N THR A 320 -16.78 -4.92 -16.34
CA THR A 320 -16.00 -3.70 -16.59
C THR A 320 -15.12 -3.80 -17.85
N GLU A 321 -14.57 -4.99 -18.13
CA GLU A 321 -13.79 -5.27 -19.36
C GLU A 321 -14.61 -5.01 -20.65
N ASN A 322 -15.91 -5.35 -20.65
CA ASN A 322 -16.78 -5.10 -21.80
C ASN A 322 -17.10 -3.60 -21.95
N TYR A 323 -17.22 -2.85 -20.85
CA TYR A 323 -17.34 -1.38 -20.91
C TYR A 323 -16.06 -0.73 -21.47
N VAL A 324 -14.88 -1.15 -21.03
CA VAL A 324 -13.59 -0.68 -21.57
C VAL A 324 -13.55 -0.89 -23.08
N ARG A 325 -13.89 -2.11 -23.52
CA ARG A 325 -13.85 -2.48 -24.93
C ARG A 325 -14.84 -1.69 -25.78
N TYR A 326 -16.09 -1.54 -25.32
CA TYR A 326 -17.09 -0.70 -25.99
C TYR A 326 -16.58 0.74 -26.20
N HIS A 327 -16.03 1.35 -25.15
CA HIS A 327 -15.61 2.76 -25.21
C HIS A 327 -14.34 2.98 -26.03
N LEU A 328 -13.35 2.08 -25.96
CA LEU A 328 -12.13 2.19 -26.76
C LEU A 328 -12.37 1.93 -28.25
N VAL A 329 -13.23 0.97 -28.61
CA VAL A 329 -13.67 0.78 -30.00
C VAL A 329 -14.41 2.02 -30.49
N SER A 330 -15.31 2.58 -29.67
CA SER A 330 -16.04 3.81 -30.02
C SER A 330 -15.11 5.01 -30.24
N LEU A 331 -14.08 5.17 -29.40
CA LEU A 331 -13.05 6.20 -29.56
C LEU A 331 -12.29 6.04 -30.89
N LEU A 332 -11.84 4.84 -31.20
CA LEU A 332 -11.04 4.59 -32.40
C LEU A 332 -11.88 4.63 -33.67
N GLU A 333 -13.16 4.27 -33.61
CA GLU A 333 -14.10 4.49 -34.72
C GLU A 333 -14.35 5.97 -34.98
N LYS A 334 -14.42 6.82 -33.94
CA LYS A 334 -14.47 8.28 -34.11
C LYS A 334 -13.20 8.80 -34.79
N MET A 335 -12.02 8.28 -34.39
CA MET A 335 -10.75 8.64 -35.03
C MET A 335 -10.70 8.18 -36.50
N ARG A 336 -11.12 6.94 -36.78
CA ARG A 336 -11.13 6.37 -38.13
C ARG A 336 -11.98 7.16 -39.12
N LYS A 337 -13.08 7.74 -38.62
CA LYS A 337 -14.00 8.58 -39.40
C LYS A 337 -13.51 10.03 -39.54
N SER A 338 -12.45 10.42 -38.84
CA SER A 338 -11.85 11.76 -38.91
C SER A 338 -10.72 11.79 -39.95
N ALA A 339 -10.81 12.69 -40.93
CA ALA A 339 -9.79 12.80 -41.99
C ALA A 339 -8.54 13.53 -41.49
N GLY A 340 -7.35 12.99 -41.79
CA GLY A 340 -6.08 13.67 -41.56
C GLY A 340 -5.59 13.70 -40.11
N ALA A 341 -6.15 12.87 -39.22
CA ALA A 341 -5.67 12.78 -37.85
C ALA A 341 -4.32 12.05 -37.76
N PRO A 342 -3.30 12.62 -37.08
CA PRO A 342 -2.06 11.89 -36.79
C PRO A 342 -2.33 10.69 -35.85
N PRO A 343 -1.39 9.73 -35.71
CA PRO A 343 -1.60 8.58 -34.84
C PRO A 343 -1.85 8.97 -33.38
N LEU A 344 -2.73 8.21 -32.71
CA LEU A 344 -2.95 8.27 -31.26
C LEU A 344 -1.67 7.90 -30.53
N LYS A 345 -1.16 8.81 -29.70
CA LYS A 345 0.10 8.64 -28.93
C LYS A 345 -0.13 8.53 -27.44
N ALA A 346 -1.16 9.19 -26.92
CA ALA A 346 -1.45 9.22 -25.50
C ALA A 346 -2.96 9.16 -25.23
N ILE A 347 -3.33 8.53 -24.12
CA ILE A 347 -4.70 8.53 -23.59
C ILE A 347 -4.64 9.04 -22.16
N ILE A 348 -5.36 10.13 -21.87
CA ILE A 348 -5.59 10.59 -20.51
C ILE A 348 -6.66 9.71 -19.86
N LEU A 349 -6.32 9.15 -18.69
CA LEU A 349 -7.26 8.49 -17.81
C LEU A 349 -8.02 9.54 -16.98
N GLY A 350 -8.99 10.20 -17.61
CA GLY A 350 -9.76 11.33 -17.05
C GLY A 350 -10.86 10.92 -16.05
N CYS A 351 -10.66 9.82 -15.34
CA CYS A 351 -11.46 9.38 -14.21
C CYS A 351 -10.56 8.63 -13.24
N THR A 352 -10.70 8.88 -11.93
CA THR A 352 -9.89 8.23 -10.89
C THR A 352 -10.13 6.72 -10.77
N HIS A 353 -11.19 6.19 -11.37
CA HIS A 353 -11.46 4.76 -11.46
C HIS A 353 -10.69 4.06 -12.59
N TYR A 354 -10.25 4.79 -13.62
CA TYR A 354 -9.68 4.17 -14.83
C TYR A 354 -8.25 3.64 -14.65
N PRO A 355 -7.40 4.19 -13.75
CA PRO A 355 -6.14 3.54 -13.38
C PRO A 355 -6.30 2.09 -12.91
N TYR A 356 -7.47 1.71 -12.38
CA TYR A 356 -7.76 0.32 -12.01
C TYR A 356 -7.92 -0.63 -13.19
N LEU A 357 -8.03 -0.09 -14.40
CA LEU A 357 -8.34 -0.82 -15.63
C LEU A 357 -7.20 -0.77 -16.65
N VAL A 358 -6.00 -0.37 -16.21
CA VAL A 358 -4.84 -0.19 -17.10
C VAL A 358 -4.52 -1.46 -17.88
N ASN A 359 -4.59 -2.62 -17.24
CA ASN A 359 -4.34 -3.91 -17.89
C ASN A 359 -5.37 -4.19 -18.99
N GLU A 360 -6.66 -4.00 -18.69
CA GLU A 360 -7.77 -4.19 -19.62
C GLU A 360 -7.69 -3.19 -20.80
N ILE A 361 -7.33 -1.94 -20.52
CA ILE A 361 -7.14 -0.89 -21.52
C ILE A 361 -5.97 -1.26 -22.44
N GLN A 362 -4.81 -1.62 -21.89
CA GLN A 362 -3.63 -2.01 -22.66
C GLN A 362 -3.89 -3.26 -23.51
N GLN A 363 -4.53 -4.28 -22.93
CA GLN A 363 -4.88 -5.49 -23.66
C GLN A 363 -5.85 -5.18 -24.80
N THR A 364 -6.88 -4.36 -24.55
CA THR A 364 -7.83 -3.95 -25.60
C THR A 364 -7.14 -3.17 -26.72
N LEU A 365 -6.26 -2.22 -26.39
CA LEU A 365 -5.51 -1.47 -27.40
C LEU A 365 -4.60 -2.39 -28.23
N LYS A 366 -3.95 -3.37 -27.60
CA LYS A 366 -3.14 -4.39 -28.27
C LYS A 366 -3.97 -5.28 -29.20
N ASP A 367 -5.16 -5.68 -28.78
CA ASP A 367 -6.10 -6.44 -29.60
C ASP A 367 -6.50 -5.62 -30.84
N LEU A 368 -6.86 -4.35 -30.65
CA LEU A 368 -7.28 -3.47 -31.74
C LEU A 368 -6.11 -3.14 -32.70
N TYR A 369 -4.90 -2.93 -32.18
CA TYR A 369 -3.69 -2.73 -32.99
C TYR A 369 -3.39 -3.92 -33.92
N ASN A 370 -3.77 -5.13 -33.50
CA ASN A 370 -3.55 -6.36 -34.25
C ASN A 370 -4.80 -6.87 -35.00
N TYR A 371 -5.95 -6.21 -34.82
CA TYR A 371 -7.18 -6.60 -35.49
C TYR A 371 -7.06 -6.43 -37.00
N GLN A 372 -7.32 -7.53 -37.72
CA GLN A 372 -7.31 -7.58 -39.17
C GLN A 372 -8.69 -7.93 -39.70
N LYS A 373 -9.09 -7.26 -40.78
CA LYS A 373 -10.25 -7.64 -41.59
C LYS A 373 -9.80 -7.76 -43.03
N ASN A 374 -10.02 -8.92 -43.65
CA ASN A 374 -9.56 -9.25 -45.00
C ASN A 374 -8.04 -9.01 -45.21
N GLY A 375 -7.22 -9.38 -44.21
CA GLY A 375 -5.76 -9.22 -44.26
C GLY A 375 -5.23 -7.80 -44.04
N GLN A 376 -6.10 -6.80 -43.84
CA GLN A 376 -5.71 -5.41 -43.58
C GLN A 376 -5.88 -5.05 -42.11
N TYR A 377 -4.90 -4.34 -41.55
CA TYR A 377 -4.98 -3.81 -40.19
C TYR A 377 -5.85 -2.57 -40.14
N ILE A 378 -6.99 -2.66 -39.45
CA ILE A 378 -8.01 -1.60 -39.46
C ILE A 378 -7.63 -0.43 -38.55
N TYR A 379 -7.12 -0.70 -37.34
CA TYR A 379 -6.82 0.34 -36.35
C TYR A 379 -5.34 0.67 -36.21
N ARG A 380 -4.43 -0.19 -36.70
CA ARG A 380 -2.98 0.05 -36.64
C ARG A 380 -2.54 1.40 -37.20
N PRO A 381 -3.07 1.91 -38.34
CA PRO A 381 -2.67 3.23 -38.84
C PRO A 381 -3.11 4.40 -37.97
N LEU A 382 -4.10 4.21 -37.09
CA LEU A 382 -4.69 5.26 -36.28
C LEU A 382 -3.97 5.49 -34.95
N MET A 383 -3.03 4.62 -34.57
CA MET A 383 -2.38 4.66 -33.26
C MET A 383 -0.91 4.22 -33.32
N ALA A 384 -0.10 4.73 -32.39
CA ALA A 384 1.25 4.24 -32.19
C ALA A 384 1.26 2.82 -31.61
N ALA A 385 2.36 2.09 -31.83
CA ALA A 385 2.53 0.75 -31.26
C ALA A 385 2.58 0.77 -29.72
N ASP A 386 3.13 1.84 -29.15
CA ASP A 386 3.12 2.11 -27.72
C ASP A 386 2.33 3.40 -27.47
N ILE A 387 1.22 3.27 -26.75
CA ILE A 387 0.33 4.37 -26.39
C ILE A 387 0.55 4.70 -24.93
N ARG A 388 0.96 5.94 -24.65
CA ARG A 388 1.16 6.39 -23.28
C ARG A 388 -0.19 6.57 -22.57
N LEU A 389 -0.47 5.71 -21.60
CA LEU A 389 -1.56 5.95 -20.65
C LEU A 389 -1.12 6.96 -19.61
N VAL A 390 -1.74 8.14 -19.61
CA VAL A 390 -1.43 9.23 -18.68
C VAL A 390 -2.40 9.16 -17.51
N ASP A 391 -1.88 8.73 -16.36
CA ASP A 391 -2.55 8.87 -15.08
C ASP A 391 -2.30 10.29 -14.52
N PRO A 392 -3.34 11.13 -14.41
CA PRO A 392 -3.19 12.47 -13.84
C PRO A 392 -2.61 12.48 -12.43
N SER A 393 -2.84 11.44 -11.63
CA SER A 393 -2.41 11.38 -10.23
C SER A 393 -0.89 11.45 -10.04
N VAL A 394 -0.11 10.91 -10.98
CA VAL A 394 1.37 10.99 -10.96
C VAL A 394 1.84 12.44 -11.10
N ASN A 395 1.14 13.23 -11.92
CA ASN A 395 1.48 14.64 -12.14
C ASN A 395 0.96 15.54 -11.02
N VAL A 396 -0.14 15.16 -10.35
CA VAL A 396 -0.58 15.80 -9.11
C VAL A 396 0.52 15.68 -8.04
N ALA A 397 1.14 14.50 -7.91
CA ALA A 397 2.27 14.31 -6.98
C ALA A 397 3.43 15.27 -7.26
N ARG A 398 3.79 15.45 -8.55
CA ARG A 398 4.87 16.38 -8.96
C ARG A 398 4.54 17.83 -8.64
N GLU A 399 3.33 18.28 -9.00
CA GLU A 399 2.91 19.66 -8.74
C GLU A 399 2.82 19.95 -7.24
N LEU A 400 2.24 19.02 -6.49
CA LEU A 400 2.10 19.12 -5.05
C LEU A 400 3.46 19.18 -4.35
N TYR A 401 4.40 18.30 -4.70
CA TYR A 401 5.76 18.34 -4.16
C TYR A 401 6.43 19.68 -4.47
N GLY A 402 6.38 20.12 -5.72
CA GLY A 402 6.99 21.38 -6.14
C GLY A 402 6.48 22.58 -5.34
N TYR A 403 5.16 22.65 -5.11
CA TYR A 403 4.53 23.68 -4.28
C TYR A 403 4.96 23.58 -2.81
N LEU A 404 4.87 22.40 -2.20
CA LEU A 404 5.21 22.24 -0.79
C LEU A 404 6.70 22.52 -0.54
N ALA A 405 7.58 22.11 -1.45
CA ALA A 405 9.00 22.41 -1.37
C ALA A 405 9.29 23.92 -1.52
N SER A 406 8.69 24.58 -2.52
CA SER A 406 8.94 26.01 -2.76
C SER A 406 8.45 26.89 -1.61
N GLU A 407 7.33 26.52 -0.98
CA GLU A 407 6.75 27.26 0.16
C GLU A 407 7.28 26.79 1.52
N LYS A 408 8.24 25.85 1.56
CA LYS A 408 8.78 25.24 2.80
C LYS A 408 7.68 24.62 3.69
N LEU A 409 6.70 23.99 3.06
CA LEU A 409 5.54 23.34 3.69
C LEU A 409 5.66 21.81 3.78
N MET A 410 6.78 21.22 3.36
CA MET A 410 7.07 19.81 3.60
C MET A 410 7.15 19.51 5.11
N ASN A 411 6.46 18.46 5.56
CA ASN A 411 6.37 18.11 6.97
C ASN A 411 7.70 17.53 7.47
N PRO A 412 8.40 18.17 8.42
CA PRO A 412 9.73 17.73 8.84
C PRO A 412 9.70 16.43 9.66
N SER A 413 8.59 16.16 10.35
CA SER A 413 8.49 15.12 11.38
C SER A 413 7.10 14.47 11.47
N GLY A 414 6.30 14.54 10.40
CA GLY A 414 4.95 13.99 10.38
C GLY A 414 4.93 12.48 10.21
N ASN A 415 3.74 11.90 10.42
CA ASN A 415 3.52 10.48 10.30
C ASN A 415 2.24 10.23 9.49
N PRO A 416 2.32 9.66 8.27
CA PRO A 416 1.14 9.40 7.44
C PRO A 416 0.05 8.57 8.13
N LEU A 417 0.37 7.80 9.16
CA LEU A 417 -0.62 7.06 9.97
C LEU A 417 -1.56 7.97 10.77
N GLN A 418 -1.23 9.26 10.89
CA GLN A 418 -2.12 10.27 11.43
C GLN A 418 -3.18 10.76 10.43
N SER A 419 -3.14 10.30 9.18
CA SER A 419 -4.17 10.59 8.18
C SER A 419 -5.57 10.14 8.60
N ARG A 420 -6.58 10.88 8.15
CA ARG A 420 -8.00 10.64 8.48
C ARG A 420 -8.82 10.49 7.21
N PHE A 421 -9.75 9.54 7.22
CA PHE A 421 -10.59 9.21 6.06
C PHE A 421 -12.07 9.39 6.38
N PHE A 422 -12.74 10.20 5.56
CA PHE A 422 -14.12 10.58 5.75
C PHE A 422 -14.97 10.29 4.51
N ILE A 423 -16.24 9.96 4.73
CA ILE A 423 -17.23 9.67 3.71
C ILE A 423 -18.52 10.42 4.01
N THR A 424 -19.21 10.90 2.97
CA THR A 424 -20.54 11.47 3.13
C THR A 424 -21.61 10.38 3.11
N VAL A 425 -22.58 10.49 4.03
CA VAL A 425 -23.76 9.63 4.10
C VAL A 425 -25.03 10.50 4.13
N PRO A 426 -26.17 10.06 3.58
CA PRO A 426 -27.42 10.80 3.68
C PRO A 426 -27.77 11.15 5.13
N ASN A 427 -28.13 12.42 5.37
CA ASN A 427 -28.54 12.89 6.69
C ASN A 427 -30.03 12.60 6.92
N THR A 428 -30.34 11.48 7.56
CA THR A 428 -31.72 11.09 7.87
C THR A 428 -32.39 11.94 8.95
N ASP A 429 -31.64 12.80 9.66
CA ASP A 429 -32.24 13.76 10.59
C ASP A 429 -32.94 14.90 9.83
N ASN A 430 -32.54 15.14 8.57
CA ASN A 430 -33.22 16.07 7.68
C ASN A 430 -34.41 15.38 7.02
N LYS A 431 -35.63 15.75 7.42
CA LYS A 431 -36.89 15.20 6.88
C LYS A 431 -37.07 15.40 5.37
N ALA A 432 -36.33 16.33 4.76
CA ALA A 432 -36.34 16.52 3.31
C ALA A 432 -35.52 15.46 2.56
N VAL A 433 -34.69 14.66 3.25
CA VAL A 433 -33.86 13.63 2.63
C VAL A 433 -34.69 12.39 2.27
N ILE A 434 -34.60 11.97 1.01
CA ILE A 434 -35.25 10.76 0.50
C ILE A 434 -34.18 9.72 0.16
N THR A 435 -34.29 8.55 0.78
CA THR A 435 -33.36 7.43 0.57
C THR A 435 -34.06 6.21 -0.01
N ASP A 436 -33.28 5.33 -0.66
CA ASP A 436 -33.70 3.99 -1.06
C ASP A 436 -33.62 3.00 0.12
N SER A 437 -33.98 1.73 -0.11
CA SER A 437 -33.94 0.68 0.92
C SER A 437 -32.55 0.37 1.45
N LEU A 438 -31.50 0.86 0.78
CA LEU A 438 -30.10 0.72 1.19
C LEU A 438 -29.58 1.98 1.90
N GLY A 439 -30.45 2.96 2.16
CA GLY A 439 -30.10 4.21 2.83
C GLY A 439 -29.32 5.19 1.95
N ARG A 440 -29.30 5.02 0.62
CA ARG A 440 -28.64 5.90 -0.35
C ARG A 440 -29.65 6.92 -0.89
N PHE A 441 -29.22 8.09 -1.36
CA PHE A 441 -30.15 8.98 -2.07
C PHE A 441 -30.74 8.29 -3.31
N THR A 442 -32.05 8.42 -3.50
CA THR A 442 -32.69 7.99 -4.77
C THR A 442 -32.20 8.87 -5.92
N TYR A 443 -32.18 8.33 -7.15
CA TYR A 443 -31.78 9.09 -8.34
C TYR A 443 -32.60 10.39 -8.49
N ALA A 444 -33.93 10.27 -8.37
CA ALA A 444 -34.86 11.39 -8.48
C ALA A 444 -34.61 12.46 -7.41
N TYR A 445 -34.29 12.06 -6.18
CA TYR A 445 -33.93 13.01 -5.14
C TYR A 445 -32.57 13.67 -5.40
N LYS A 446 -31.54 12.87 -5.69
CA LYS A 446 -30.16 13.33 -5.89
C LYS A 446 -30.07 14.42 -6.96
N TYR A 447 -30.64 14.16 -8.13
CA TYR A 447 -30.59 15.05 -9.30
C TYR A 447 -31.82 15.97 -9.42
N GLY A 448 -32.88 15.74 -8.64
CA GLY A 448 -34.06 16.63 -8.61
C GLY A 448 -33.85 17.91 -7.78
N ARG A 449 -32.88 17.91 -6.86
CA ARG A 449 -32.51 19.08 -6.04
C ARG A 449 -32.07 20.27 -6.88
N SER A 450 -32.09 21.46 -6.28
CA SER A 450 -31.65 22.72 -6.89
C SER A 450 -30.65 23.42 -5.96
N ALA A 451 -29.72 24.17 -6.55
CA ALA A 451 -28.78 25.00 -5.81
C ALA A 451 -29.50 26.13 -5.03
N GLY A 452 -28.83 26.69 -4.03
CA GLY A 452 -29.27 27.83 -3.23
C GLY A 452 -30.07 27.46 -1.98
N ASN A 453 -30.49 26.20 -1.83
CA ASN A 453 -31.15 25.70 -0.64
C ASN A 453 -30.13 25.09 0.33
N VAL A 454 -29.58 25.92 1.22
CA VAL A 454 -28.49 25.50 2.13
C VAL A 454 -29.05 24.66 3.27
N GLN A 455 -28.87 23.35 3.17
CA GLN A 455 -29.22 22.40 4.23
C GLN A 455 -28.14 21.32 4.36
N GLU A 456 -28.08 20.71 5.54
CA GLU A 456 -27.27 19.53 5.82
C GLU A 456 -27.96 18.28 5.26
N TYR A 457 -27.92 18.10 3.94
CA TYR A 457 -28.47 16.90 3.28
C TYR A 457 -27.63 15.64 3.56
N VAL A 458 -26.37 15.82 3.91
CA VAL A 458 -25.40 14.75 4.17
C VAL A 458 -24.71 15.00 5.51
N LYS A 459 -24.32 13.92 6.18
CA LYS A 459 -23.35 13.95 7.28
C LYS A 459 -22.00 13.48 6.76
N VAL A 460 -20.93 14.11 7.24
CA VAL A 460 -19.55 13.67 6.99
C VAL A 460 -19.08 12.84 8.17
N VAL A 461 -18.79 11.56 7.95
CA VAL A 461 -18.44 10.58 9.00
C VAL A 461 -17.12 9.88 8.67
N PRO A 462 -16.36 9.36 9.65
CA PRO A 462 -15.19 8.53 9.38
C PRO A 462 -15.56 7.28 8.58
N PHE A 463 -14.60 6.76 7.81
CA PHE A 463 -14.71 5.43 7.21
C PHE A 463 -14.99 4.38 8.29
N SER A 464 -15.86 3.42 7.98
CA SER A 464 -16.19 2.31 8.87
C SER A 464 -16.57 1.06 8.07
N ARG A 465 -16.61 -0.09 8.74
CA ARG A 465 -17.13 -1.33 8.15
C ARG A 465 -18.65 -1.30 7.90
N SER A 466 -19.36 -0.28 8.40
CA SER A 466 -20.81 -0.13 8.22
C SER A 466 -21.19 0.81 7.09
N ASN A 467 -20.30 1.74 6.69
CA ASN A 467 -20.56 2.70 5.62
C ASN A 467 -19.78 2.42 4.32
N ILE A 468 -18.86 1.45 4.33
CA ILE A 468 -18.13 0.97 3.15
C ILE A 468 -18.32 -0.56 3.04
N PRO A 469 -18.80 -1.07 1.90
CA PRO A 469 -18.96 -2.51 1.67
C PRO A 469 -17.66 -3.30 1.86
N ALA A 470 -17.78 -4.57 2.27
CA ALA A 470 -16.63 -5.43 2.50
C ALA A 470 -15.82 -5.67 1.20
N GLU A 471 -16.53 -5.79 0.08
CA GLU A 471 -16.00 -5.94 -1.26
C GLU A 471 -15.14 -4.72 -1.66
N THR A 472 -15.57 -3.51 -1.29
CA THR A 472 -14.80 -2.28 -1.54
C THR A 472 -13.49 -2.29 -0.76
N PHE A 473 -13.50 -2.71 0.52
CA PHE A 473 -12.26 -2.87 1.28
C PHE A 473 -11.32 -3.94 0.70
N GLN A 474 -11.86 -5.02 0.14
CA GLN A 474 -11.06 -6.03 -0.55
C GLN A 474 -10.38 -5.44 -1.79
N ARG A 475 -11.12 -4.65 -2.57
CA ARG A 475 -10.56 -3.92 -3.73
C ARG A 475 -9.49 -2.91 -3.31
N PHE A 476 -9.64 -2.24 -2.18
CA PHE A 476 -8.60 -1.35 -1.67
C PHE A 476 -7.30 -2.09 -1.40
N ALA A 477 -7.38 -3.29 -0.82
CA ALA A 477 -6.20 -4.10 -0.52
C ALA A 477 -5.41 -4.51 -1.77
N SER A 478 -6.08 -4.78 -2.89
CA SER A 478 -5.41 -5.15 -4.14
C SER A 478 -4.96 -3.95 -4.97
N MET A 479 -5.79 -2.92 -5.08
CA MET A 479 -5.59 -1.84 -6.06
C MET A 479 -4.82 -0.65 -5.52
N ILE A 480 -4.94 -0.35 -4.23
CA ILE A 480 -4.35 0.83 -3.58
C ILE A 480 -3.69 0.47 -2.25
N PRO A 481 -2.71 -0.46 -2.26
CA PRO A 481 -2.17 -1.06 -1.03
C PRO A 481 -1.62 -0.03 -0.04
N ALA A 482 -0.97 1.04 -0.52
CA ALA A 482 -0.38 2.07 0.35
C ALA A 482 -1.46 2.93 1.04
N ALA A 483 -2.52 3.29 0.32
CA ALA A 483 -3.67 4.00 0.90
C ALA A 483 -4.50 3.08 1.82
N ASN A 484 -4.71 1.82 1.42
CA ASN A 484 -5.41 0.82 2.21
C ASN A 484 -4.72 0.57 3.58
N GLN A 485 -3.39 0.61 3.64
CA GLN A 485 -2.66 0.52 4.90
C GLN A 485 -3.05 1.66 5.85
N LEU A 486 -3.12 2.91 5.36
CA LEU A 486 -3.55 4.06 6.16
C LEU A 486 -5.01 3.97 6.59
N ILE A 487 -5.89 3.53 5.69
CA ILE A 487 -7.31 3.34 5.99
C ILE A 487 -7.49 2.31 7.10
N ASN A 488 -6.83 1.15 7.01
CA ASN A 488 -6.92 0.12 8.04
C ASN A 488 -6.34 0.59 9.38
N TYR A 489 -5.30 1.42 9.36
CA TYR A 489 -4.79 2.04 10.58
C TYR A 489 -5.82 3.00 11.19
N ASP A 490 -6.44 3.89 10.40
CA ASP A 490 -7.44 4.84 10.89
C ASP A 490 -8.67 4.12 11.47
N LEU A 491 -9.12 3.03 10.82
CA LEU A 491 -10.19 2.16 11.32
C LEU A 491 -9.90 1.55 12.70
N GLN A 492 -8.62 1.24 12.98
CA GLN A 492 -8.17 0.64 14.24
C GLN A 492 -7.48 1.64 15.17
N ARG A 493 -7.47 2.93 14.84
CA ARG A 493 -6.67 3.94 15.54
C ARG A 493 -6.88 3.91 17.05
N LYS A 494 -8.14 3.88 17.50
CA LYS A 494 -8.47 3.86 18.94
C LYS A 494 -7.85 2.65 19.66
N THR A 495 -7.89 1.47 19.05
CA THR A 495 -7.33 0.25 19.67
C THR A 495 -5.81 0.25 19.59
N ILE A 496 -5.23 0.71 18.48
CA ILE A 496 -3.77 0.84 18.31
C ILE A 496 -3.20 1.86 19.29
N ASP A 497 -3.79 3.05 19.41
CA ASP A 497 -3.36 4.10 20.35
C ASP A 497 -3.43 3.60 21.80
N THR A 498 -4.43 2.79 22.12
CA THR A 498 -4.55 2.16 23.44
C THR A 498 -3.42 1.15 23.68
N ALA A 499 -3.09 0.33 22.68
CA ALA A 499 -1.99 -0.61 22.75
C ALA A 499 -0.63 0.10 22.88
N ILE A 500 -0.43 1.20 22.14
CA ILE A 500 0.76 2.05 22.21
C ILE A 500 0.93 2.64 23.61
N ARG A 501 -0.10 3.24 24.21
CA ARG A 501 -0.02 3.79 25.58
C ARG A 501 0.37 2.73 26.61
N ILE A 502 -0.08 1.49 26.42
CA ILE A 502 0.30 0.37 27.29
C ILE A 502 1.76 -0.02 27.05
N ALA A 503 2.20 -0.09 25.79
CA ALA A 503 3.60 -0.34 25.46
C ALA A 503 4.53 0.73 26.07
N ASP A 504 4.17 2.02 26.00
CA ASP A 504 4.91 3.11 26.65
C ASP A 504 5.09 2.87 28.14
N SER A 505 4.00 2.54 28.84
CA SER A 505 4.03 2.24 30.27
C SER A 505 4.94 1.04 30.57
N MET A 506 4.90 0.01 29.74
CA MET A 506 5.73 -1.18 29.88
C MET A 506 7.24 -0.88 29.69
N TYR A 507 7.61 -0.09 28.68
CA TYR A 507 9.01 0.32 28.49
C TYR A 507 9.50 1.28 29.56
N ARG A 508 8.65 2.16 30.08
CA ARG A 508 8.98 3.01 31.24
C ARG A 508 9.26 2.16 32.48
N ALA A 509 8.43 1.17 32.76
CA ALA A 509 8.65 0.23 33.87
C ALA A 509 9.93 -0.59 33.67
N PHE A 510 10.24 -0.99 32.43
CA PHE A 510 11.52 -1.61 32.08
C PHE A 510 12.70 -0.68 32.40
N ALA A 511 12.68 0.57 31.93
CA ALA A 511 13.75 1.54 32.19
C ALA A 511 14.01 1.74 33.69
N GLN A 512 12.94 1.81 34.49
CA GLN A 512 13.02 1.92 35.95
C GLN A 512 13.63 0.67 36.60
N ARG A 513 13.16 -0.54 36.22
CA ARG A 513 13.64 -1.80 36.80
C ARG A 513 15.12 -2.05 36.50
N GLU A 514 15.55 -1.78 35.26
CA GLU A 514 16.95 -1.93 34.86
C GLU A 514 17.84 -0.79 35.42
N HIS A 515 17.25 0.23 36.07
CA HIS A 515 17.93 1.46 36.47
C HIS A 515 18.71 2.07 35.29
N ALA A 516 18.11 2.04 34.10
CA ALA A 516 18.75 2.51 32.88
C ALA A 516 18.69 4.05 32.82
N PRO A 517 19.82 4.75 32.59
CA PRO A 517 19.80 6.21 32.40
C PRO A 517 18.95 6.62 31.20
N SER A 518 18.94 5.81 30.15
CA SER A 518 18.24 6.05 28.89
C SER A 518 17.66 4.77 28.33
N VAL A 519 16.43 4.84 27.81
CA VAL A 519 15.82 3.81 26.96
C VAL A 519 15.14 4.49 25.78
N VAL A 520 15.34 3.96 24.58
CA VAL A 520 14.58 4.34 23.37
C VAL A 520 14.02 3.09 22.72
N PHE A 521 12.78 3.14 22.24
CA PHE A 521 12.12 2.00 21.59
C PHE A 521 11.25 2.42 20.42
N GLY A 522 11.01 1.48 19.51
CA GLY A 522 10.16 1.66 18.33
C GLY A 522 9.25 0.46 18.10
N ILE A 523 8.04 0.74 17.60
CA ILE A 523 7.06 -0.25 17.16
C ILE A 523 6.84 -0.08 15.67
N VAL A 524 7.07 -1.14 14.91
CA VAL A 524 6.94 -1.16 13.45
C VAL A 524 5.78 -2.08 13.06
N LYS A 525 4.90 -1.62 12.18
CA LYS A 525 3.83 -2.45 11.59
C LYS A 525 3.78 -2.25 10.09
N ASP A 526 3.84 -3.36 9.35
CA ASP A 526 3.79 -3.43 7.89
C ASP A 526 4.74 -2.43 7.22
N GLY A 527 5.99 -2.42 7.67
CA GLY A 527 7.04 -1.57 7.10
C GLY A 527 7.05 -0.12 7.59
N ARG A 528 6.24 0.25 8.59
CA ARG A 528 6.16 1.64 9.09
C ARG A 528 6.37 1.71 10.59
N LEU A 529 7.18 2.67 11.05
CA LEU A 529 7.29 3.04 12.45
C LEU A 529 5.97 3.69 12.91
N ILE A 530 5.14 2.93 13.60
CA ILE A 530 3.83 3.40 14.06
C ILE A 530 3.95 4.22 15.34
N HIS A 531 5.01 3.98 16.10
CA HIS A 531 5.29 4.66 17.36
C HIS A 531 6.77 4.55 17.73
N PHE A 532 7.30 5.59 18.39
CA PHE A 532 8.55 5.50 19.15
C PHE A 532 8.39 6.21 20.48
N GLY A 533 9.16 5.77 21.48
CA GLY A 533 9.22 6.40 22.79
C GLY A 533 10.66 6.47 23.30
N GLY A 534 10.90 7.43 24.19
CA GLY A 534 12.19 7.66 24.82
C GLY A 534 12.02 8.04 26.28
N GLU A 535 12.83 7.46 27.16
CA GLU A 535 12.85 7.71 28.60
C GLU A 535 14.27 8.06 29.02
N GLY A 536 14.40 9.08 29.89
CA GLY A 536 15.68 9.47 30.48
C GLY A 536 16.66 10.23 29.55
N PHE A 537 17.96 10.06 29.81
CA PHE A 537 19.05 10.82 29.21
C PHE A 537 20.15 9.91 28.66
N SER A 538 20.37 10.02 27.35
CA SER A 538 21.45 9.33 26.63
C SER A 538 22.85 9.77 27.06
N ASN A 539 22.96 10.97 27.61
CA ASN A 539 24.17 11.52 28.22
C ASN A 539 23.77 12.31 29.47
N LEU A 540 24.25 11.87 30.64
CA LEU A 540 23.92 12.48 31.92
C LEU A 540 24.61 13.84 32.14
N GLU A 541 25.78 14.05 31.52
CA GLU A 541 26.56 15.29 31.65
C GLU A 541 25.88 16.43 30.89
N THR A 542 25.49 16.19 29.63
CA THR A 542 24.82 17.19 28.78
C THR A 542 23.31 17.24 28.97
N ARG A 543 22.73 16.28 29.70
CA ARG A 543 21.28 16.06 29.82
C ARG A 543 20.58 15.92 28.47
N ARG A 544 21.25 15.29 27.49
CA ARG A 544 20.66 14.96 26.19
C ARG A 544 19.57 13.91 26.37
N LYS A 545 18.31 14.30 26.17
CA LYS A 545 17.16 13.39 26.25
C LYS A 545 17.28 12.23 25.27
N ALA A 546 16.73 11.08 25.62
CA ALA A 546 16.56 9.96 24.70
C ALA A 546 15.51 10.30 23.62
N ASP A 547 15.86 10.14 22.35
CA ASP A 547 14.91 10.14 21.23
C ASP A 547 15.43 9.27 20.08
N SER A 548 14.68 9.19 18.99
CA SER A 548 14.97 8.29 17.86
C SER A 548 16.24 8.63 17.08
N SER A 549 16.78 9.85 17.24
CA SER A 549 17.98 10.35 16.54
C SER A 549 19.28 10.10 17.30
N VAL A 550 19.20 9.69 18.57
CA VAL A 550 20.39 9.34 19.38
C VAL A 550 20.95 8.00 18.92
N ALA A 551 22.27 7.93 18.75
CA ALA A 551 22.98 6.75 18.30
C ALA A 551 23.52 5.93 19.49
N TYR A 552 23.21 4.64 19.53
CA TYR A 552 23.61 3.69 20.58
C TYR A 552 24.46 2.58 19.99
N HIS A 553 25.43 2.07 20.75
CA HIS A 553 26.00 0.75 20.47
C HIS A 553 24.91 -0.30 20.61
N ILE A 554 24.73 -1.12 19.56
CA ILE A 554 23.71 -2.17 19.53
C ILE A 554 24.29 -3.56 19.78
N ALA A 555 25.58 -3.65 20.10
CA ALA A 555 26.24 -4.89 20.50
C ALA A 555 25.97 -6.01 19.48
N SER A 556 25.71 -7.24 19.93
CA SER A 556 25.51 -8.43 19.09
C SER A 556 24.43 -8.36 18.02
N MET A 557 23.58 -7.33 17.99
CA MET A 557 22.73 -7.06 16.83
C MET A 557 23.53 -6.83 15.53
N SER A 558 24.79 -6.37 15.67
CA SER A 558 25.78 -6.18 14.60
C SER A 558 26.01 -7.44 13.76
N LYS A 559 25.93 -8.63 14.39
CA LYS A 559 26.14 -9.94 13.75
C LYS A 559 25.25 -10.12 12.52
N SER A 560 24.01 -9.65 12.60
CA SER A 560 23.07 -9.75 11.47
C SER A 560 23.56 -9.00 10.22
N PHE A 561 24.27 -7.87 10.37
CA PHE A 561 24.82 -7.14 9.23
C PHE A 561 26.00 -7.87 8.58
N ILE A 562 26.84 -8.51 9.40
CA ILE A 562 27.94 -9.35 8.91
C ILE A 562 27.39 -10.57 8.17
N SER A 563 26.31 -11.20 8.69
CA SER A 563 25.62 -12.27 7.97
C SER A 563 25.10 -11.82 6.60
N VAL A 564 24.51 -10.62 6.50
CA VAL A 564 24.08 -10.06 5.21
C VAL A 564 25.28 -9.90 4.26
N ALA A 565 26.41 -9.37 4.75
CA ALA A 565 27.61 -9.23 3.93
C ALA A 565 28.15 -10.57 3.41
N ILE A 566 28.17 -11.60 4.25
CA ILE A 566 28.58 -12.97 3.85
C ILE A 566 27.63 -13.53 2.78
N LEU A 567 26.32 -13.35 2.95
CA LEU A 567 25.32 -13.82 1.98
C LEU A 567 25.38 -13.02 0.66
N GLN A 568 25.73 -11.74 0.68
CA GLN A 568 25.99 -10.96 -0.54
C GLN A 568 27.16 -11.56 -1.31
N LEU A 569 28.29 -11.80 -0.64
CA LEU A 569 29.48 -12.40 -1.26
C LEU A 569 29.20 -13.80 -1.80
N ARG A 570 28.35 -14.58 -1.12
CA ARG A 570 27.85 -15.87 -1.62
C ARG A 570 26.99 -15.71 -2.86
N ASP A 571 26.03 -14.79 -2.85
CA ASP A 571 25.12 -14.55 -3.98
C ASP A 571 25.88 -14.01 -5.22
N GLU A 572 27.02 -13.35 -4.99
CA GLU A 572 28.01 -12.95 -6.01
C GLU A 572 28.92 -14.11 -6.47
N GLY A 573 28.81 -15.30 -5.88
CA GLY A 573 29.63 -16.48 -6.21
C GLY A 573 31.08 -16.40 -5.71
N LYS A 574 31.41 -15.48 -4.80
CA LYS A 574 32.77 -15.26 -4.30
C LYS A 574 33.18 -16.21 -3.17
N LEU A 575 32.20 -16.77 -2.46
CA LEU A 575 32.40 -17.78 -1.42
C LEU A 575 31.21 -18.75 -1.39
N GLN A 576 31.40 -19.90 -0.73
CA GLN A 576 30.33 -20.83 -0.37
C GLN A 576 30.23 -20.93 1.15
N LEU A 577 29.02 -21.14 1.68
CA LEU A 577 28.86 -21.27 3.14
C LEU A 577 29.53 -22.53 3.69
N ASP A 578 29.71 -23.56 2.87
CA ASP A 578 30.39 -24.80 3.26
C ASP A 578 31.89 -24.79 2.92
N ASP A 579 32.43 -23.64 2.49
CA ASP A 579 33.88 -23.50 2.36
C ASP A 579 34.55 -23.66 3.73
N PRO A 580 35.72 -24.34 3.79
CA PRO A 580 36.50 -24.40 5.01
C PRO A 580 37.07 -23.01 5.35
N VAL A 581 36.98 -22.63 6.63
CA VAL A 581 37.45 -21.32 7.11
C VAL A 581 38.97 -21.16 6.89
N SER A 582 39.72 -22.27 6.91
CA SER A 582 41.16 -22.33 6.65
C SER A 582 41.57 -21.79 5.26
N ARG A 583 40.63 -21.77 4.30
CA ARG A 583 40.82 -21.15 2.97
C ARG A 583 41.00 -19.63 3.05
N TYR A 584 40.37 -18.99 4.03
CA TYR A 584 40.35 -17.53 4.20
C TYR A 584 41.23 -17.07 5.36
N ILE A 585 41.41 -17.93 6.37
CA ILE A 585 42.24 -17.71 7.57
C ILE A 585 43.22 -18.89 7.70
N PRO A 586 44.37 -18.88 7.00
CA PRO A 586 45.31 -19.99 7.00
C PRO A 586 45.86 -20.36 8.39
N GLU A 587 45.87 -19.40 9.33
CA GLU A 587 46.38 -19.56 10.70
C GLU A 587 45.63 -20.63 11.50
N ILE A 588 44.38 -20.93 11.14
CA ILE A 588 43.59 -21.98 11.81
C ILE A 588 43.70 -23.37 11.15
N LYS A 589 44.48 -23.49 10.08
CA LYS A 589 44.59 -24.74 9.32
C LYS A 589 45.11 -25.88 10.20
N GLY A 590 44.40 -27.01 10.20
CA GLY A 590 44.75 -28.20 10.97
C GLY A 590 44.38 -28.14 12.45
N GLN A 591 43.69 -27.10 12.90
CA GLN A 591 43.17 -26.99 14.26
C GLN A 591 41.75 -27.54 14.34
N GLN A 592 41.49 -28.45 15.28
CA GLN A 592 40.19 -29.13 15.44
C GLN A 592 40.05 -29.71 16.85
N PHE A 593 38.81 -29.96 17.27
CA PHE A 593 38.50 -30.55 18.59
C PHE A 593 39.06 -31.97 18.77
N SER A 594 38.93 -32.81 17.75
CA SER A 594 39.39 -34.21 17.73
C SER A 594 39.83 -34.61 16.32
N LYS A 595 40.51 -35.77 16.18
CA LYS A 595 41.03 -36.23 14.88
C LYS A 595 39.95 -36.51 13.83
N ASP A 596 38.74 -36.84 14.29
CA ASP A 596 37.56 -37.17 13.49
C ASP A 596 36.56 -36.01 13.39
N ALA A 597 36.85 -34.86 14.02
CA ALA A 597 36.00 -33.68 13.90
C ALA A 597 35.99 -33.17 12.44
N PRO A 598 34.84 -32.72 11.92
CA PRO A 598 34.77 -32.14 10.59
C PRO A 598 35.55 -30.81 10.54
N GLU A 599 36.00 -30.43 9.34
CA GLU A 599 36.64 -29.13 9.15
C GLU A 599 35.65 -27.99 9.43
N LEU A 600 36.14 -26.93 10.06
CA LEU A 600 35.35 -25.74 10.38
C LEU A 600 34.95 -25.00 9.08
N THR A 601 33.65 -24.76 8.88
CA THR A 601 33.11 -24.05 7.71
C THR A 601 32.55 -22.67 8.05
N ILE A 602 32.33 -21.83 7.04
CA ILE A 602 31.66 -20.52 7.20
C ILE A 602 30.27 -20.68 7.82
N ARG A 603 29.52 -21.73 7.43
CA ARG A 603 28.19 -22.04 7.97
C ARG A 603 28.26 -22.31 9.47
N HIS A 604 29.27 -23.04 9.95
CA HIS A 604 29.48 -23.28 11.38
C HIS A 604 29.70 -21.98 12.15
N LEU A 605 30.40 -21.00 11.58
CA LEU A 605 30.56 -19.68 12.19
C LEU A 605 29.23 -18.93 12.29
N LEU A 606 28.45 -18.88 11.19
CA LEU A 606 27.18 -18.16 11.12
C LEU A 606 26.13 -18.69 12.12
N THR A 607 26.16 -20.00 12.40
CA THR A 607 25.16 -20.70 13.21
C THR A 607 25.60 -20.99 14.65
N HIS A 608 26.76 -20.48 15.08
CA HIS A 608 27.37 -20.82 16.37
C HIS A 608 27.51 -22.34 16.59
N ALA A 609 27.89 -23.05 15.52
CA ALA A 609 28.21 -24.47 15.54
C ALA A 609 29.73 -24.71 15.34
N ALA A 610 30.57 -23.70 15.59
CA ALA A 610 32.01 -23.78 15.38
C ALA A 610 32.75 -24.66 16.40
N GLY A 611 32.10 -24.95 17.54
CA GLY A 611 32.72 -25.66 18.66
C GLY A 611 33.62 -24.78 19.54
N PHE A 612 33.55 -23.46 19.39
CA PHE A 612 34.26 -22.50 20.23
C PHE A 612 33.56 -22.28 21.57
N PRO A 613 34.31 -21.93 22.64
CA PRO A 613 33.72 -21.62 23.93
C PRO A 613 32.91 -20.32 23.91
N GLU A 614 31.92 -20.24 24.80
CA GLU A 614 31.25 -18.99 25.16
C GLU A 614 32.24 -17.96 25.71
N ASP A 615 32.31 -16.81 25.03
CA ASP A 615 33.37 -15.83 25.20
C ASP A 615 32.87 -14.43 25.61
N ASN A 616 31.57 -14.23 25.81
CA ASN A 616 30.96 -12.91 26.06
C ASN A 616 31.75 -11.98 27.02
N PRO A 617 32.04 -12.30 28.31
CA PRO A 617 32.68 -11.32 29.18
C PRO A 617 34.10 -10.92 28.72
N TRP A 618 34.81 -11.82 28.02
CA TRP A 618 36.14 -11.54 27.49
C TRP A 618 36.07 -10.86 26.12
N GLY A 619 35.32 -11.42 25.17
CA GLY A 619 35.16 -10.95 23.80
C GLY A 619 34.56 -9.55 23.71
N ASP A 620 33.62 -9.20 24.60
CA ASP A 620 33.03 -7.85 24.71
C ASP A 620 34.09 -6.76 24.96
N ARG A 621 35.26 -7.13 25.50
CA ARG A 621 36.38 -6.23 25.78
C ARG A 621 37.45 -6.23 24.69
N GLN A 622 37.25 -6.99 23.62
CA GLN A 622 38.22 -7.12 22.52
C GLN A 622 37.82 -6.33 21.27
N LEU A 623 36.71 -5.57 21.24
CA LEU A 623 36.18 -4.92 20.03
C LEU A 623 37.25 -4.26 19.15
N GLY A 624 38.12 -3.45 19.75
CA GLY A 624 39.15 -2.67 19.07
C GLY A 624 40.51 -3.36 18.87
N ILE A 625 40.63 -4.69 19.07
CA ILE A 625 41.89 -5.37 18.74
C ILE A 625 42.16 -5.33 17.24
N THR A 626 43.43 -5.32 16.85
CA THR A 626 43.81 -5.36 15.43
C THR A 626 43.68 -6.76 14.84
N ASP A 627 43.48 -6.85 13.52
CA ASP A 627 43.49 -8.12 12.79
C ASP A 627 44.77 -8.90 13.05
N SER A 628 45.94 -8.24 13.06
CA SER A 628 47.22 -8.90 13.34
C SER A 628 47.27 -9.53 14.73
N ALA A 629 46.66 -8.90 15.75
CA ALA A 629 46.62 -9.44 17.11
C ALA A 629 45.70 -10.67 17.18
N MET A 630 44.56 -10.62 16.49
CA MET A 630 43.64 -11.74 16.38
C MET A 630 44.29 -12.93 15.63
N LEU A 631 44.92 -12.70 14.49
CA LEU A 631 45.60 -13.75 13.71
C LEU A 631 46.76 -14.36 14.49
N ALA A 632 47.53 -13.55 15.22
CA ALA A 632 48.57 -14.04 16.12
C ALA A 632 48.01 -14.92 17.25
N MET A 633 46.80 -14.62 17.75
CA MET A 633 46.11 -15.50 18.70
C MET A 633 45.75 -16.84 18.04
N PHE A 634 45.17 -16.82 16.84
CA PHE A 634 44.79 -18.03 16.12
C PHE A 634 46.00 -18.92 15.79
N ALA A 635 47.13 -18.32 15.38
CA ALA A 635 48.36 -19.06 15.07
C ALA A 635 48.96 -19.79 16.28
N ARG A 636 48.65 -19.36 17.52
CA ARG A 636 49.07 -20.06 18.75
C ARG A 636 48.20 -21.29 19.06
N GLY A 637 47.05 -21.43 18.42
CA GLY A 637 46.07 -22.47 18.69
C GLY A 637 44.80 -21.93 19.34
N ILE A 638 43.66 -22.46 18.90
CA ILE A 638 42.33 -22.20 19.43
C ILE A 638 41.88 -23.38 20.28
N SER A 639 41.30 -23.07 21.45
CA SER A 639 40.62 -24.06 22.28
C SER A 639 39.19 -24.31 21.79
N PHE A 640 38.82 -25.58 21.64
CA PHE A 640 37.47 -26.00 21.26
C PHE A 640 36.74 -26.62 22.45
N SER A 641 35.48 -26.24 22.68
CA SER A 641 34.57 -26.87 23.63
C SER A 641 34.00 -28.17 23.09
N THR A 642 33.67 -28.21 21.79
CA THR A 642 33.00 -29.33 21.12
C THR A 642 33.43 -29.48 19.66
N ALA A 643 33.09 -30.61 19.02
CA ALA A 643 33.32 -30.79 17.60
C ALA A 643 32.39 -29.88 16.77
N ALA A 644 32.92 -29.28 15.70
CA ALA A 644 32.14 -28.41 14.83
C ALA A 644 30.92 -29.12 14.22
N GLY A 645 29.80 -28.40 14.07
CA GLY A 645 28.54 -28.92 13.52
C GLY A 645 27.69 -29.74 14.49
N THR A 646 28.18 -30.06 15.70
CA THR A 646 27.49 -31.00 16.60
C THR A 646 26.62 -30.35 17.67
N GLN A 647 26.94 -29.14 18.11
CA GLN A 647 26.23 -28.44 19.20
C GLN A 647 26.17 -26.93 18.97
N TYR A 648 25.21 -26.28 19.61
CA TYR A 648 25.15 -24.82 19.72
C TYR A 648 25.98 -24.34 20.91
N GLU A 649 26.94 -23.45 20.66
CA GLU A 649 27.60 -22.66 21.70
C GLU A 649 27.91 -21.27 21.15
N TYR A 650 27.35 -20.24 21.80
CA TYR A 650 27.46 -18.87 21.33
C TYR A 650 28.91 -18.39 21.46
N SER A 651 29.49 -17.84 20.41
CA SER A 651 30.89 -17.37 20.44
C SER A 651 31.09 -16.18 19.50
N ASN A 652 31.55 -15.07 20.06
CA ASN A 652 31.82 -13.83 19.34
C ASN A 652 33.01 -13.96 18.39
N MET A 653 34.00 -14.78 18.76
CA MET A 653 35.15 -15.11 17.90
C MET A 653 34.73 -15.57 16.50
N GLY A 654 33.64 -16.35 16.40
CA GLY A 654 33.14 -16.79 15.09
C GLY A 654 32.71 -15.62 14.19
N PHE A 655 32.12 -14.57 14.76
CA PHE A 655 31.74 -13.37 14.00
C PHE A 655 32.91 -12.42 13.73
N ALA A 656 33.93 -12.39 14.59
CA ALA A 656 35.19 -11.71 14.28
C ALA A 656 35.87 -12.34 13.05
N MET A 657 35.91 -13.68 12.99
CA MET A 657 36.37 -14.41 11.80
C MET A 657 35.54 -14.09 10.55
N LEU A 658 34.20 -14.03 10.66
CA LEU A 658 33.34 -13.67 9.53
C LEU A 658 33.60 -12.24 9.03
N GLY A 659 33.79 -11.26 9.91
CA GLY A 659 34.18 -9.89 9.53
C GLY A 659 35.52 -9.86 8.78
N TYR A 660 36.50 -10.63 9.24
CA TYR A 660 37.77 -10.78 8.55
C TYR A 660 37.62 -11.46 7.18
N ILE A 661 36.78 -12.49 7.06
CA ILE A 661 36.48 -13.16 5.78
C ILE A 661 35.83 -12.18 4.79
N VAL A 662 34.86 -11.37 5.22
CA VAL A 662 34.30 -10.30 4.38
C VAL A 662 35.43 -9.41 3.86
N SER A 663 36.37 -9.07 4.73
CA SER A 663 37.47 -8.19 4.34
C SER A 663 38.41 -8.82 3.31
N ARG A 664 38.78 -10.08 3.52
CA ARG A 664 39.64 -10.85 2.63
C ARG A 664 39.03 -11.11 1.26
N VAL A 665 37.74 -11.43 1.21
CA VAL A 665 37.04 -11.78 -0.03
C VAL A 665 36.67 -10.53 -0.84
N SER A 666 36.31 -9.43 -0.17
CA SER A 666 35.91 -8.20 -0.84
C SER A 666 37.06 -7.25 -1.20
N GLY A 667 38.20 -7.36 -0.52
CA GLY A 667 39.33 -6.43 -0.65
C GLY A 667 39.11 -5.07 0.04
N LYS A 668 38.06 -4.92 0.85
CA LYS A 668 37.73 -3.74 1.65
C LYS A 668 37.64 -4.15 3.12
N THR A 669 37.78 -3.25 4.08
CA THR A 669 37.41 -3.61 5.46
C THR A 669 35.92 -3.92 5.55
N TYR A 670 35.49 -4.72 6.52
CA TYR A 670 34.07 -5.02 6.68
C TYR A 670 33.25 -3.75 6.98
N GLU A 671 33.84 -2.76 7.65
CA GLU A 671 33.21 -1.46 7.89
C GLU A 671 32.92 -0.75 6.55
N ALA A 672 33.93 -0.62 5.70
CA ALA A 672 33.79 0.00 4.38
C ALA A 672 32.84 -0.78 3.46
N TYR A 673 32.88 -2.11 3.52
CA TYR A 673 31.99 -2.97 2.74
C TYR A 673 30.52 -2.78 3.15
N THR A 674 30.23 -2.85 4.44
CA THR A 674 28.86 -2.70 4.96
C THR A 674 28.32 -1.27 4.75
N GLN A 675 29.15 -0.24 4.87
CA GLN A 675 28.78 1.15 4.53
C GLN A 675 28.30 1.25 3.07
N GLU A 676 29.08 0.72 2.13
CA GLU A 676 28.79 0.82 0.69
C GLU A 676 27.63 -0.08 0.25
N LYS A 677 27.61 -1.33 0.75
CA LYS A 677 26.76 -2.40 0.24
C LYS A 677 25.50 -2.63 1.05
N ILE A 678 25.39 -2.06 2.25
CA ILE A 678 24.22 -2.23 3.12
C ILE A 678 23.66 -0.88 3.58
N PHE A 679 24.46 -0.04 4.25
CA PHE A 679 23.94 1.18 4.87
C PHE A 679 23.47 2.19 3.83
N ARG A 680 24.30 2.52 2.84
CA ARG A 680 23.93 3.48 1.79
C ARG A 680 22.72 3.01 0.95
N PRO A 681 22.63 1.75 0.47
CA PRO A 681 21.45 1.24 -0.22
C PRO A 681 20.16 1.25 0.61
N LEU A 682 20.27 1.16 1.94
CA LEU A 682 19.13 1.25 2.86
C LEU A 682 18.89 2.68 3.38
N GLY A 683 19.69 3.66 2.95
CA GLY A 683 19.60 5.05 3.42
C GLY A 683 19.93 5.22 4.92
N MET A 684 20.73 4.33 5.51
CA MET A 684 21.14 4.37 6.92
C MET A 684 22.33 5.34 7.11
N ASN A 685 22.04 6.64 7.05
CA ASN A 685 23.05 7.71 7.03
C ASN A 685 23.64 8.08 8.40
N HIS A 686 23.11 7.53 9.48
CA HIS A 686 23.48 7.73 10.87
C HIS A 686 23.78 6.39 11.57
N THR A 687 24.44 5.50 10.83
CA THR A 687 24.92 4.20 11.31
C THR A 687 26.43 4.16 11.10
N TYR A 688 27.17 3.79 12.15
CA TYR A 688 28.63 3.95 12.24
C TYR A 688 29.27 2.72 12.87
N TRP A 689 30.52 2.45 12.51
CA TRP A 689 31.36 1.48 13.21
C TRP A 689 32.28 2.13 14.23
N GLU A 690 32.77 3.34 13.92
CA GLU A 690 33.59 4.13 14.84
C GLU A 690 32.75 5.17 15.57
N TYR A 691 32.94 5.27 16.90
CA TYR A 691 32.19 6.22 17.70
C TYR A 691 32.66 7.67 17.50
N ASP A 692 33.90 7.88 17.05
CA ASP A 692 34.45 9.22 16.76
C ASP A 692 33.78 9.87 15.54
N ASP A 693 33.18 9.08 14.65
CA ASP A 693 32.41 9.56 13.50
C ASP A 693 31.00 10.03 13.90
N VAL A 694 30.55 9.71 15.11
CA VAL A 694 29.21 10.08 15.60
C VAL A 694 29.24 11.51 16.12
N PRO A 695 28.32 12.40 15.67
CA PRO A 695 28.19 13.73 16.25
C PRO A 695 28.03 13.66 17.78
N ALA A 696 28.84 14.43 18.51
CA ALA A 696 28.93 14.34 19.97
C ALA A 696 27.60 14.59 20.70
N ASP A 697 26.69 15.37 20.11
CA ASP A 697 25.34 15.66 20.63
C ASP A 697 24.32 14.54 20.35
N ARG A 698 24.70 13.54 19.54
CA ARG A 698 23.90 12.37 19.17
C ARG A 698 24.41 11.07 19.76
N LEU A 699 25.68 11.00 20.19
CA LEU A 699 26.25 9.78 20.75
C LEU A 699 25.72 9.51 22.18
N ALA A 700 25.15 8.32 22.38
CA ALA A 700 24.80 7.84 23.72
C ALA A 700 26.04 7.40 24.49
N ILE A 701 26.13 7.82 25.76
CA ILE A 701 27.19 7.40 26.67
C ILE A 701 26.71 6.21 27.49
N GLY A 702 27.52 5.14 27.54
CA GLY A 702 27.19 3.92 28.27
C GLY A 702 27.50 3.99 29.76
N TYR A 703 26.63 3.39 30.58
CA TYR A 703 26.77 3.38 32.04
C TYR A 703 26.59 1.98 32.64
N ARG A 704 27.11 1.78 33.85
CA ARG A 704 26.77 0.65 34.74
C ARG A 704 26.38 1.15 36.12
N THR A 705 25.59 0.37 36.84
CA THR A 705 25.25 0.70 38.24
C THR A 705 26.27 0.10 39.19
N VAL A 706 26.85 0.92 40.08
CA VAL A 706 27.73 0.49 41.17
C VAL A 706 27.26 1.18 42.45
N LYS A 707 26.80 0.42 43.45
CA LYS A 707 26.25 0.95 44.71
C LYS A 707 25.21 2.05 44.45
N ASP A 708 24.22 1.74 43.60
CA ASP A 708 23.12 2.62 43.19
C ASP A 708 23.53 3.92 42.48
N LYS A 709 24.77 4.01 42.00
CA LYS A 709 25.27 5.14 41.21
C LYS A 709 25.62 4.70 39.80
N TRP A 710 25.27 5.54 38.83
CA TRP A 710 25.70 5.35 37.44
C TRP A 710 27.17 5.71 37.28
N VAL A 711 27.94 4.78 36.74
CA VAL A 711 29.36 4.92 36.43
C VAL A 711 29.55 4.78 34.92
N LYS A 712 30.10 5.82 34.29
CA LYS A 712 30.43 5.85 32.86
C LYS A 712 31.33 4.66 32.50
N GLN A 713 31.07 4.02 31.37
CA GLN A 713 31.89 2.94 30.83
C GLN A 713 32.75 3.45 29.67
N PRO A 714 33.99 2.93 29.52
CA PRO A 714 34.81 3.25 28.36
C PRO A 714 34.18 2.67 27.10
N MET A 715 34.26 3.43 26.00
CA MET A 715 33.93 2.95 24.66
C MET A 715 35.19 2.41 24.01
N LEU A 716 35.05 1.38 23.18
CA LEU A 716 36.15 0.76 22.44
C LEU A 716 36.01 1.13 20.97
N HIS A 717 37.14 1.34 20.29
CA HIS A 717 37.19 1.54 18.84
C HIS A 717 36.76 0.27 18.08
N SER A 718 36.43 0.42 16.79
CA SER A 718 36.20 -0.73 15.91
C SER A 718 37.53 -1.40 15.55
N GLY A 719 37.52 -2.72 15.57
CA GLY A 719 38.66 -3.56 15.22
C GLY A 719 38.17 -4.92 14.73
N ALA A 720 39.01 -5.95 14.82
CA ALA A 720 38.70 -7.29 14.34
C ALA A 720 37.43 -7.86 15.00
N TYR A 721 37.26 -7.64 16.30
CA TYR A 721 36.07 -8.05 17.03
C TYR A 721 34.92 -7.04 16.90
N GLY A 722 35.11 -5.86 16.32
CA GLY A 722 34.02 -4.92 16.04
C GLY A 722 32.91 -5.56 15.21
N ALA A 723 33.22 -6.49 14.30
CA ALA A 723 32.24 -7.24 13.51
C ALA A 723 31.18 -8.00 14.37
N MET A 724 31.55 -8.41 15.59
CA MET A 724 30.63 -9.14 16.47
C MET A 724 29.66 -8.21 17.22
N GLY A 725 29.99 -6.93 17.42
CA GLY A 725 29.26 -6.08 18.36
C GLY A 725 29.49 -4.56 18.32
N GLY A 726 30.35 -4.06 17.46
CA GLY A 726 30.78 -2.67 17.43
C GLY A 726 29.80 -1.67 16.83
N LEU A 727 28.74 -2.12 16.13
CA LEU A 727 27.87 -1.21 15.38
C LEU A 727 27.14 -0.21 16.29
N ILE A 728 27.08 1.03 15.83
CA ILE A 728 26.40 2.16 16.45
C ILE A 728 25.33 2.66 15.48
N THR A 729 24.10 2.85 15.94
CA THR A 729 23.00 3.29 15.07
C THR A 729 21.94 4.07 15.84
N THR A 730 21.15 4.84 15.12
CA THR A 730 19.91 5.46 15.61
C THR A 730 18.72 4.53 15.45
N LEU A 731 17.60 4.82 16.14
CA LEU A 731 16.34 4.12 15.92
C LEU A 731 15.81 4.39 14.50
N ASP A 732 15.92 5.64 14.04
CA ASP A 732 15.46 6.06 12.70
C ASP A 732 16.10 5.24 11.57
N ASP A 733 17.38 4.91 11.70
CA ASP A 733 18.08 4.08 10.72
C ASP A 733 17.81 2.59 10.91
N PHE A 734 17.78 2.10 12.15
CA PHE A 734 17.58 0.67 12.39
C PHE A 734 16.18 0.21 11.95
N VAL A 735 15.17 1.09 11.97
CA VAL A 735 13.85 0.80 11.38
C VAL A 735 13.96 0.46 9.89
N LYS A 736 14.85 1.10 9.13
CA LYS A 736 15.07 0.81 7.70
C LYS A 736 15.62 -0.60 7.51
N TYR A 737 16.59 -1.00 8.34
CA TYR A 737 17.12 -2.36 8.36
C TYR A 737 16.07 -3.39 8.81
N LEU A 738 15.28 -3.08 9.85
CA LEU A 738 14.19 -3.96 10.29
C LEU A 738 13.13 -4.15 9.18
N ASN A 739 12.79 -3.09 8.46
CA ASN A 739 11.86 -3.15 7.33
C ASN A 739 12.40 -4.03 6.19
N PHE A 740 13.69 -3.90 5.89
CA PHE A 740 14.39 -4.79 4.96
C PHE A 740 14.29 -6.26 5.39
N GLN A 741 14.46 -6.55 6.68
CA GLN A 741 14.30 -7.91 7.21
C GLN A 741 12.85 -8.41 7.13
N LEU A 742 11.85 -7.56 7.41
CA LEU A 742 10.42 -7.89 7.28
C LEU A 742 9.99 -8.12 5.82
N ALA A 743 10.61 -7.43 4.87
CA ALA A 743 10.26 -7.47 3.45
C ALA A 743 10.47 -8.86 2.81
N ALA A 744 11.27 -9.72 3.45
CA ALA A 744 11.48 -11.12 3.07
C ALA A 744 10.17 -11.95 3.04
N TRP A 745 9.12 -11.49 3.74
CA TRP A 745 7.86 -12.20 3.90
C TRP A 745 6.64 -11.31 3.55
N PRO A 746 5.52 -11.90 3.08
CA PRO A 746 5.44 -13.27 2.55
C PRO A 746 6.28 -13.41 1.26
N ALA A 747 6.50 -14.65 0.80
CA ALA A 747 7.12 -14.89 -0.51
C ALA A 747 6.18 -14.41 -1.64
N ARG A 748 6.76 -13.82 -2.68
CA ARG A 748 6.06 -13.18 -3.81
C ARG A 748 7.05 -12.88 -4.95
N ASP A 749 6.52 -12.55 -6.14
CA ASP A 749 7.26 -12.44 -7.41
C ASP A 749 7.54 -10.99 -7.88
N ASP A 750 7.12 -9.98 -7.11
CA ASP A 750 7.54 -8.58 -7.32
C ASP A 750 9.07 -8.45 -7.27
N ALA A 751 9.63 -7.38 -7.83
CA ALA A 751 11.07 -7.16 -7.82
C ALA A 751 11.64 -7.15 -6.39
N ASP A 752 12.84 -7.71 -6.21
CA ASP A 752 13.58 -7.57 -4.96
C ASP A 752 14.06 -6.11 -4.81
N PHE A 753 13.97 -5.59 -3.59
CA PHE A 753 14.49 -4.27 -3.21
C PHE A 753 15.45 -4.42 -2.03
N GLY A 754 16.55 -3.67 -2.07
CA GLY A 754 17.56 -3.66 -1.00
C GLY A 754 18.80 -4.51 -1.28
N PRO A 755 19.69 -4.63 -0.28
CA PRO A 755 21.04 -5.14 -0.47
C PRO A 755 21.15 -6.67 -0.64
N LEU A 756 20.09 -7.44 -0.40
CA LEU A 756 20.10 -8.90 -0.51
C LEU A 756 18.75 -9.40 -1.07
N LYS A 757 18.77 -10.49 -1.83
CA LYS A 757 17.56 -11.15 -2.34
C LYS A 757 16.66 -11.58 -1.18
N ARG A 758 15.35 -11.49 -1.35
CA ARG A 758 14.40 -11.92 -0.29
C ARG A 758 14.51 -13.41 0.02
N SER A 759 14.87 -14.24 -0.96
CA SER A 759 15.14 -15.67 -0.73
C SER A 759 16.31 -15.88 0.23
N SER A 760 17.42 -15.18 0.00
CA SER A 760 18.61 -15.23 0.86
C SER A 760 18.33 -14.68 2.26
N LEU A 761 17.50 -13.64 2.39
CA LEU A 761 17.01 -13.19 3.69
C LEU A 761 16.15 -14.23 4.40
N ARG A 762 15.25 -14.92 3.70
CA ARG A 762 14.46 -16.00 4.31
C ARG A 762 15.34 -17.14 4.80
N GLU A 763 16.40 -17.49 4.06
CA GLU A 763 17.40 -18.45 4.52
C GLU A 763 18.14 -17.97 5.77
N MET A 764 18.60 -16.71 5.77
CA MET A 764 19.25 -16.08 6.92
C MET A 764 18.43 -16.18 8.21
N GLN A 765 17.11 -16.11 8.08
CA GLN A 765 16.13 -16.09 9.17
C GLN A 765 15.65 -17.50 9.56
N HIS A 766 16.04 -18.55 8.83
CA HIS A 766 15.60 -19.91 9.09
C HIS A 766 16.35 -20.54 10.26
N ALA A 767 15.64 -21.31 11.10
CA ALA A 767 16.25 -22.04 12.21
C ALA A 767 17.32 -23.02 11.70
N ALA A 768 18.57 -22.84 12.12
CA ALA A 768 19.70 -23.65 11.65
C ALA A 768 20.33 -24.51 12.75
N ASN A 769 20.38 -24.00 13.99
CA ASN A 769 21.00 -24.70 15.12
C ASN A 769 20.10 -24.60 16.36
N ILE A 770 19.36 -25.67 16.68
CA ILE A 770 18.41 -25.70 17.81
C ILE A 770 19.20 -25.61 19.13
N ASN A 771 18.84 -24.68 20.00
CA ASN A 771 19.57 -24.44 21.24
C ASN A 771 18.76 -24.71 22.51
N THR A 772 17.44 -24.56 22.50
CA THR A 772 16.63 -24.72 23.72
C THR A 772 15.19 -25.10 23.41
N LEU A 773 14.62 -25.95 24.25
CA LEU A 773 13.18 -26.20 24.36
C LEU A 773 12.73 -25.82 25.78
N ASN A 774 11.91 -24.78 25.91
CA ASN A 774 11.37 -24.32 27.19
C ASN A 774 9.90 -24.68 27.30
N ALA A 775 9.58 -25.75 28.03
CA ALA A 775 8.21 -26.22 28.26
C ALA A 775 7.42 -25.38 29.28
N SER A 776 8.09 -24.47 30.01
CA SER A 776 7.50 -23.69 31.11
C SER A 776 7.41 -22.19 30.81
N ALA A 777 7.63 -21.77 29.56
CA ALA A 777 7.45 -20.36 29.20
C ALA A 777 5.98 -19.94 29.36
N VAL A 778 5.74 -18.67 29.67
CA VAL A 778 4.39 -18.14 29.97
C VAL A 778 4.06 -17.02 28.99
N ALA A 779 2.88 -17.11 28.36
CA ALA A 779 2.31 -16.05 27.52
C ALA A 779 0.88 -15.76 27.98
N ASP A 780 0.55 -14.49 28.25
CA ASP A 780 -0.76 -14.05 28.75
C ASP A 780 -1.24 -14.80 30.02
N GLY A 781 -0.30 -15.13 30.91
CA GLY A 781 -0.60 -15.85 32.16
C GLY A 781 -0.87 -17.35 31.99
N ARG A 782 -0.60 -17.94 30.81
CA ARG A 782 -0.74 -19.38 30.56
C ARG A 782 0.59 -20.00 30.12
N SER A 783 0.80 -21.27 30.45
CA SER A 783 1.93 -22.04 29.92
C SER A 783 1.86 -22.10 28.39
N CYS A 784 2.96 -21.72 27.75
CA CYS A 784 3.12 -21.69 26.30
C CYS A 784 4.54 -22.12 25.94
N PRO A 785 4.78 -23.41 25.67
CA PRO A 785 6.09 -23.91 25.30
C PRO A 785 6.72 -23.13 24.15
N VAL A 786 8.04 -22.91 24.21
CA VAL A 786 8.81 -22.21 23.18
C VAL A 786 9.99 -23.07 22.77
N VAL A 787 10.17 -23.27 21.47
CA VAL A 787 11.42 -23.78 20.89
C VAL A 787 12.26 -22.61 20.40
N SER A 788 13.58 -22.68 20.61
CA SER A 788 14.54 -21.68 20.17
C SER A 788 15.67 -22.30 19.39
N ALA A 789 16.14 -21.56 18.39
CA ALA A 789 17.26 -21.90 17.56
C ALA A 789 18.08 -20.64 17.24
N TYR A 790 19.29 -20.86 16.75
CA TYR A 790 20.10 -19.85 16.10
C TYR A 790 20.00 -20.03 14.58
N ALA A 791 19.86 -18.91 13.89
CA ALA A 791 19.89 -18.79 12.43
C ALA A 791 21.22 -18.11 12.04
N TYR A 792 21.30 -17.39 10.92
CA TYR A 792 22.56 -16.72 10.55
C TYR A 792 22.68 -15.35 11.22
N GLY A 793 23.34 -15.30 12.38
CA GLY A 793 23.49 -14.07 13.17
C GLY A 793 22.17 -13.54 13.76
N LEU A 794 21.17 -14.43 13.85
CA LEU A 794 19.82 -14.14 14.35
C LEU A 794 19.40 -15.24 15.32
N ARG A 795 18.66 -14.86 16.36
CA ARG A 795 17.87 -15.77 17.17
C ARG A 795 16.53 -16.01 16.49
N TRP A 796 16.07 -17.25 16.55
CA TRP A 796 14.77 -17.69 16.05
C TRP A 796 14.02 -18.39 17.19
N SER A 797 12.74 -18.13 17.34
CA SER A 797 11.88 -18.92 18.22
C SER A 797 10.50 -19.13 17.63
N LYS A 798 9.84 -20.21 18.07
CA LYS A 798 8.44 -20.49 17.79
C LYS A 798 7.73 -20.88 19.08
N ASP A 799 6.63 -20.21 19.35
CA ASP A 799 5.83 -20.47 20.54
C ASP A 799 4.68 -21.47 20.29
N CYS A 800 3.96 -21.81 21.36
CA CYS A 800 2.83 -22.74 21.32
C CYS A 800 1.64 -22.26 20.47
N LYS A 801 1.55 -20.95 20.17
CA LYS A 801 0.55 -20.36 19.27
C LYS A 801 1.02 -20.39 17.81
N GLY A 802 2.20 -20.97 17.55
CA GLY A 802 2.82 -21.04 16.23
C GLY A 802 3.48 -19.74 15.79
N ARG A 803 3.58 -18.73 16.66
CA ARG A 803 4.15 -17.42 16.30
C ARG A 803 5.65 -17.54 16.22
N ILE A 804 6.21 -17.14 15.08
CA ILE A 804 7.65 -17.08 14.85
C ILE A 804 8.16 -15.70 15.25
N MET A 805 9.21 -15.67 16.05
CA MET A 805 9.95 -14.46 16.39
C MET A 805 11.40 -14.61 15.90
N ILE A 806 11.88 -13.60 15.17
CA ILE A 806 13.24 -13.56 14.63
C ILE A 806 13.88 -12.24 15.03
N GLY A 807 15.13 -12.23 15.47
CA GLY A 807 15.80 -10.99 15.83
C GLY A 807 17.12 -11.24 16.52
N HIS A 808 17.61 -10.30 17.32
CA HIS A 808 18.80 -10.53 18.12
C HIS A 808 18.84 -9.57 19.32
N SER A 809 19.35 -10.04 20.45
CA SER A 809 19.69 -9.21 21.62
C SER A 809 21.11 -8.68 21.54
N GLY A 810 21.40 -7.58 22.21
CA GLY A 810 22.75 -7.08 22.34
C GLY A 810 23.05 -6.70 23.78
N GLY A 811 24.29 -6.91 24.18
CA GLY A 811 24.81 -6.49 25.48
C GLY A 811 26.29 -6.20 25.35
N LEU A 812 26.71 -5.08 25.91
CA LEU A 812 28.11 -4.68 26.07
C LEU A 812 28.24 -3.96 27.41
N PRO A 813 29.47 -3.78 27.94
CA PRO A 813 29.72 -2.80 28.97
C PRO A 813 29.16 -1.43 28.54
N GLY A 814 28.21 -0.92 29.31
CA GLY A 814 27.55 0.35 29.06
C GLY A 814 26.27 0.29 28.22
N PHE A 815 25.92 -0.84 27.60
CA PHE A 815 24.81 -0.89 26.64
C PHE A 815 24.01 -2.19 26.67
N GLY A 816 22.73 -2.08 26.32
CA GLY A 816 21.80 -3.18 26.16
C GLY A 816 20.84 -2.89 25.01
N SER A 817 20.49 -3.90 24.23
CA SER A 817 19.63 -3.74 23.08
C SER A 817 18.84 -5.00 22.76
N ASN A 818 17.74 -4.84 22.05
CA ASN A 818 17.06 -5.95 21.40
C ASN A 818 16.26 -5.45 20.20
N TRP A 819 16.20 -6.29 19.16
CA TRP A 819 15.15 -6.19 18.17
C TRP A 819 14.54 -7.56 17.90
N VAL A 820 13.28 -7.54 17.49
CA VAL A 820 12.55 -8.74 17.08
C VAL A 820 11.50 -8.39 16.02
N ILE A 821 11.29 -9.30 15.09
CA ILE A 821 10.21 -9.28 14.12
C ILE A 821 9.33 -10.51 14.29
N LEU A 822 8.04 -10.34 14.06
CA LEU A 822 7.08 -11.41 13.86
C LEU A 822 6.65 -11.32 12.39
N PRO A 823 7.34 -12.02 11.47
CA PRO A 823 7.13 -11.82 10.03
C PRO A 823 5.68 -12.08 9.62
N ASP A 824 5.05 -13.10 10.19
CA ASP A 824 3.65 -13.42 9.88
C ASP A 824 2.72 -12.25 10.22
N TYR A 825 3.06 -11.39 11.19
CA TYR A 825 2.21 -10.26 11.58
C TYR A 825 2.67 -8.93 10.98
N GLY A 826 3.78 -8.92 10.24
CA GLY A 826 4.42 -7.68 9.78
C GLY A 826 4.81 -6.76 10.94
N LEU A 827 5.04 -7.30 12.14
CA LEU A 827 5.33 -6.56 13.36
C LEU A 827 6.84 -6.58 13.64
N GLY A 828 7.40 -5.45 14.03
CA GLY A 828 8.76 -5.31 14.52
C GLY A 828 8.82 -4.49 15.80
N LEU A 829 9.73 -4.83 16.70
CA LEU A 829 10.00 -4.12 17.94
C LEU A 829 11.50 -3.93 18.09
N ILE A 830 11.91 -2.73 18.50
CA ILE A 830 13.31 -2.36 18.71
C ILE A 830 13.39 -1.63 20.04
N CYS A 831 14.43 -1.90 20.83
CA CYS A 831 14.70 -1.18 22.07
C CYS A 831 16.22 -1.09 22.31
N PHE A 832 16.71 0.11 22.61
CA PHE A 832 18.11 0.40 22.96
C PHE A 832 18.18 1.05 24.33
N SER A 833 19.24 0.72 25.08
CA SER A 833 19.53 1.21 26.42
C SER A 833 21.02 1.52 26.54
N ASN A 834 21.35 2.60 27.25
CA ASN A 834 22.73 2.94 27.60
C ASN A 834 23.11 2.41 29.00
N HIS A 835 22.59 1.23 29.34
CA HIS A 835 22.91 0.52 30.57
C HIS A 835 23.45 -0.88 30.29
N THR A 836 24.50 -1.22 31.03
CA THR A 836 25.28 -2.45 30.89
C THR A 836 24.39 -3.70 30.91
N TYR A 837 24.35 -4.41 29.78
CA TYR A 837 23.63 -5.68 29.62
C TYR A 837 22.11 -5.61 29.89
N ALA A 838 21.50 -4.42 29.76
CA ALA A 838 20.05 -4.23 29.89
C ALA A 838 19.29 -4.85 28.69
N SER A 839 19.16 -6.17 28.66
CA SER A 839 18.52 -6.90 27.56
C SER A 839 17.04 -6.58 27.47
N ALA A 840 16.62 -6.01 26.33
CA ALA A 840 15.22 -5.70 26.07
C ALA A 840 14.42 -6.87 25.45
N SER A 841 14.96 -8.10 25.48
CA SER A 841 14.33 -9.26 24.82
C SER A 841 12.98 -9.63 25.43
N ALA A 842 12.92 -9.75 26.77
CA ALA A 842 11.71 -10.14 27.47
C ALA A 842 10.61 -9.08 27.37
N ILE A 843 10.98 -7.80 27.44
CA ILE A 843 10.02 -6.69 27.33
C ILE A 843 9.45 -6.60 25.91
N ASN A 844 10.28 -6.74 24.87
CA ASN A 844 9.81 -6.77 23.49
C ASN A 844 8.83 -7.92 23.26
N GLN A 845 9.10 -9.11 23.78
CA GLN A 845 8.16 -10.24 23.68
C GLN A 845 6.81 -9.94 24.37
N GLN A 846 6.83 -9.39 25.59
CA GLN A 846 5.61 -9.03 26.31
C GLN A 846 4.81 -7.93 25.59
N VAL A 847 5.50 -6.93 25.04
CA VAL A 847 4.87 -5.87 24.24
C VAL A 847 4.26 -6.45 22.96
N ALA A 848 4.93 -7.36 22.27
CA ALA A 848 4.37 -8.05 21.10
C ALA A 848 3.08 -8.79 21.45
N ASP A 849 3.09 -9.56 22.54
CA ASP A 849 1.92 -10.29 23.03
C ASP A 849 0.75 -9.35 23.34
N LYS A 850 1.05 -8.22 24.01
CA LYS A 850 0.03 -7.25 24.39
C LYS A 850 -0.54 -6.50 23.19
N LEU A 851 0.31 -6.10 22.25
CA LEU A 851 -0.10 -5.47 20.99
C LEU A 851 -1.04 -6.41 20.23
N LEU A 852 -0.66 -7.67 20.01
CA LEU A 852 -1.49 -8.64 19.29
C LEU A 852 -2.82 -8.90 20.00
N THR A 853 -2.82 -8.96 21.33
CA THR A 853 -4.04 -9.17 22.12
C THR A 853 -5.00 -7.99 22.06
N ILE A 854 -4.53 -6.75 22.17
CA ILE A 854 -5.40 -5.55 22.16
C ILE A 854 -5.90 -5.24 20.75
N THR A 855 -5.00 -5.32 19.76
CA THR A 855 -5.32 -4.93 18.38
C THR A 855 -6.09 -6.01 17.64
N GLY A 856 -5.96 -7.27 18.05
CA GLY A 856 -6.52 -8.41 17.34
C GLY A 856 -5.87 -8.66 15.97
N TRP A 857 -4.69 -8.09 15.71
CA TRP A 857 -3.96 -8.29 14.46
C TRP A 857 -3.79 -9.77 14.13
N LYS A 858 -4.05 -10.09 12.86
CA LYS A 858 -3.96 -11.45 12.33
C LYS A 858 -2.66 -11.63 11.54
N PRO A 859 -2.21 -12.88 11.35
CA PRO A 859 -1.19 -13.18 10.35
C PRO A 859 -1.58 -12.59 9.00
N ARG A 860 -0.59 -12.10 8.26
CA ARG A 860 -0.69 -11.59 6.89
C ARG A 860 -1.20 -12.71 6.00
N ALA A 861 -2.19 -12.39 5.18
CA ALA A 861 -2.73 -13.35 4.24
C ALA A 861 -1.68 -13.72 3.19
N ILE A 862 -1.57 -15.01 2.89
CA ILE A 862 -0.83 -15.49 1.73
C ILE A 862 -1.74 -15.29 0.52
N PRO A 863 -1.27 -14.70 -0.59
CA PRO A 863 -2.07 -14.60 -1.81
C PRO A 863 -2.29 -16.00 -2.40
N ALA A 864 -3.52 -16.29 -2.84
CA ALA A 864 -3.80 -17.57 -3.49
C ALA A 864 -3.14 -17.61 -4.88
N SER A 865 -2.46 -18.70 -5.20
CA SER A 865 -1.87 -18.88 -6.53
C SER A 865 -2.95 -18.99 -7.60
N ALA A 866 -2.61 -18.63 -8.84
CA ALA A 866 -3.54 -18.72 -9.97
C ALA A 866 -4.08 -20.14 -10.17
N ILE A 867 -3.22 -21.15 -10.02
CA ILE A 867 -3.62 -22.55 -10.16
C ILE A 867 -4.54 -23.00 -9.02
N LEU A 868 -4.27 -22.57 -7.78
CA LEU A 868 -5.14 -22.88 -6.65
C LEU A 868 -6.53 -22.28 -6.83
N GLN A 869 -6.61 -21.04 -7.32
CA GLN A 869 -7.89 -20.40 -7.65
C GLN A 869 -8.61 -21.08 -8.81
N GLN A 870 -7.88 -21.52 -9.83
CA GLN A 870 -8.45 -22.29 -10.93
C GLN A 870 -9.09 -23.59 -10.43
N ARG A 871 -8.36 -24.37 -9.63
CA ARG A 871 -8.87 -25.65 -9.08
C ARG A 871 -10.03 -25.45 -8.11
N ARG A 872 -10.03 -24.38 -7.32
CA ARG A 872 -11.21 -23.96 -6.53
C ARG A 872 -12.43 -23.76 -7.43
N GLN A 873 -12.28 -23.04 -8.54
CA GLN A 873 -13.39 -22.76 -9.45
C GLN A 873 -13.93 -24.03 -10.11
N GLU A 874 -13.04 -24.95 -10.46
CA GLU A 874 -13.39 -26.27 -11.01
C GLU A 874 -14.14 -27.10 -9.96
N LEU A 875 -13.68 -27.17 -8.70
CA LEU A 875 -14.40 -27.81 -7.60
C LEU A 875 -15.80 -27.21 -7.39
N ILE A 876 -15.90 -25.88 -7.33
CA ILE A 876 -17.21 -25.20 -7.19
C ILE A 876 -18.17 -25.60 -8.31
N SER A 877 -17.67 -25.76 -9.54
CA SER A 877 -18.48 -26.17 -10.69
C SER A 877 -18.91 -27.64 -10.68
N LEU A 878 -18.34 -28.46 -9.79
CA LEU A 878 -18.67 -29.87 -9.62
C LEU A 878 -19.66 -30.06 -8.48
N LEU A 879 -19.57 -29.25 -7.42
CA LEU A 879 -20.38 -29.43 -6.23
C LEU A 879 -21.83 -28.96 -6.41
N PRO A 880 -22.83 -29.65 -5.82
CA PRO A 880 -22.73 -30.94 -5.14
C PRO A 880 -22.83 -32.16 -6.09
N ALA A 881 -23.04 -31.95 -7.38
CA ALA A 881 -23.42 -33.01 -8.31
C ALA A 881 -22.29 -33.99 -8.69
N TRP A 882 -21.03 -33.60 -8.53
CA TRP A 882 -19.83 -34.32 -8.99
C TRP A 882 -19.91 -34.82 -10.44
N ASP A 883 -20.39 -33.95 -11.36
CA ASP A 883 -20.37 -34.24 -12.80
C ASP A 883 -18.99 -33.94 -13.40
N THR A 884 -18.20 -34.98 -13.57
CA THR A 884 -16.80 -34.91 -14.04
C THR A 884 -16.66 -34.75 -15.56
N THR A 885 -17.77 -34.67 -16.31
CA THR A 885 -17.76 -34.55 -17.77
C THR A 885 -16.94 -33.32 -18.21
N GLY A 886 -15.90 -33.56 -19.01
CA GLY A 886 -14.99 -32.51 -19.50
C GLY A 886 -14.03 -31.92 -18.46
N LYS A 887 -13.97 -32.46 -17.23
CA LYS A 887 -13.15 -31.94 -16.11
C LYS A 887 -12.17 -32.96 -15.52
N ALA A 888 -12.07 -34.16 -16.10
CA ALA A 888 -11.18 -35.22 -15.61
C ALA A 888 -9.70 -34.79 -15.55
N SER A 889 -9.26 -33.90 -16.44
CA SER A 889 -7.88 -33.37 -16.46
C SER A 889 -7.53 -32.50 -15.25
N ALA A 890 -8.51 -32.12 -14.43
CA ALA A 890 -8.29 -31.37 -13.19
C ALA A 890 -7.82 -32.24 -12.03
N PHE A 891 -8.01 -33.56 -12.12
CA PHE A 891 -7.76 -34.50 -11.04
C PHE A 891 -6.52 -35.35 -11.31
N ALA A 892 -5.79 -35.61 -10.24
CA ALA A 892 -4.65 -36.51 -10.27
C ALA A 892 -5.11 -37.96 -10.49
N GLU A 893 -4.20 -38.82 -10.95
CA GLU A 893 -4.50 -40.23 -11.22
C GLU A 893 -5.02 -40.98 -9.98
N ASN A 894 -4.56 -40.60 -8.78
CA ASN A 894 -4.98 -41.22 -7.52
C ASN A 894 -6.39 -40.79 -7.10
N PHE A 895 -6.87 -39.61 -7.51
CA PHE A 895 -8.03 -39.00 -6.88
C PHE A 895 -9.28 -39.89 -6.96
N PHE A 896 -9.64 -40.40 -8.14
CA PHE A 896 -10.83 -41.25 -8.28
C PHE A 896 -10.60 -42.71 -7.86
N LEU A 897 -9.38 -43.07 -7.49
CA LEU A 897 -9.08 -44.34 -6.83
C LEU A 897 -9.31 -44.23 -5.32
N ASP A 898 -9.02 -43.06 -4.75
CA ASP A 898 -9.17 -42.77 -3.31
C ASP A 898 -10.59 -42.26 -2.96
N TYR A 899 -11.26 -41.58 -3.89
CA TYR A 899 -12.56 -40.94 -3.69
C TYR A 899 -13.59 -41.42 -4.71
N PHE A 900 -14.45 -42.36 -4.30
CA PHE A 900 -15.50 -42.89 -5.17
C PHE A 900 -16.59 -41.85 -5.45
N VAL A 901 -16.93 -41.64 -6.73
CA VAL A 901 -17.91 -40.64 -7.17
C VAL A 901 -19.26 -40.80 -6.49
N SER A 902 -19.70 -42.04 -6.21
CA SER A 902 -20.96 -42.30 -5.49
C SER A 902 -20.94 -41.78 -4.06
N GLU A 903 -19.82 -41.94 -3.35
CA GLU A 903 -19.66 -41.48 -1.97
C GLU A 903 -19.55 -39.96 -1.90
N LEU A 904 -18.75 -39.38 -2.80
CA LEU A 904 -18.64 -37.92 -2.98
C LEU A 904 -20.00 -37.27 -3.21
N LYS A 905 -20.86 -37.86 -4.06
CA LYS A 905 -22.24 -37.41 -4.29
C LYS A 905 -23.10 -37.50 -3.03
N SER A 906 -23.01 -38.62 -2.29
CA SER A 906 -23.78 -38.81 -1.06
C SER A 906 -23.37 -37.80 0.02
N GLU A 907 -22.07 -37.66 0.28
CA GLU A 907 -21.52 -36.75 1.28
C GLU A 907 -21.90 -35.29 0.98
N THR A 908 -21.74 -34.87 -0.28
CA THR A 908 -22.10 -33.51 -0.68
C THR A 908 -23.59 -33.27 -0.65
N ALA A 909 -24.44 -34.23 -1.04
CA ALA A 909 -25.89 -34.09 -0.94
C ALA A 909 -26.32 -33.84 0.52
N ASP A 910 -25.80 -34.62 1.46
CA ASP A 910 -26.11 -34.47 2.89
C ASP A 910 -25.66 -33.11 3.43
N LEU A 911 -24.43 -32.70 3.14
CA LEU A 911 -23.88 -31.43 3.63
C LEU A 911 -24.54 -30.21 2.99
N PHE A 912 -24.88 -30.26 1.69
CA PHE A 912 -25.61 -29.18 1.03
C PHE A 912 -27.06 -29.10 1.50
N ALA A 913 -27.72 -30.22 1.81
CA ALA A 913 -29.05 -30.22 2.42
C ALA A 913 -29.04 -29.54 3.79
N LYS A 914 -28.01 -29.79 4.62
CA LYS A 914 -27.79 -29.09 5.89
C LYS A 914 -27.51 -27.61 5.71
N ALA A 915 -26.67 -27.24 4.74
CA ALA A 915 -26.37 -25.84 4.44
C ALA A 915 -27.60 -25.06 3.95
N GLY A 916 -28.54 -25.75 3.29
CA GLY A 916 -29.70 -25.13 2.68
C GLY A 916 -29.32 -24.37 1.41
N ARG A 917 -30.06 -23.29 1.09
CA ARG A 917 -29.76 -22.48 -0.08
C ARG A 917 -28.38 -21.83 0.05
N ILE A 918 -27.50 -22.05 -0.92
CA ILE A 918 -26.17 -21.43 -0.94
C ILE A 918 -26.32 -19.92 -1.17
N ILE A 919 -25.79 -19.15 -0.23
CA ILE A 919 -25.75 -17.68 -0.27
C ILE A 919 -24.56 -17.22 -1.10
N ARG A 920 -23.36 -17.76 -0.81
CA ARG A 920 -22.12 -17.44 -1.55
C ARG A 920 -21.02 -18.47 -1.33
N TYR A 921 -20.05 -18.49 -2.23
CA TYR A 921 -18.76 -19.17 -2.05
C TYR A 921 -17.74 -18.17 -1.53
N GLY A 922 -17.11 -18.48 -0.40
CA GLY A 922 -16.01 -17.72 0.19
C GLY A 922 -14.74 -17.81 -0.64
N GLU A 923 -13.85 -16.84 -0.45
CA GLU A 923 -12.55 -16.77 -1.13
C GLU A 923 -11.64 -17.95 -0.78
N MET A 924 -10.60 -18.15 -1.60
CA MET A 924 -9.55 -19.10 -1.29
C MET A 924 -8.70 -18.59 -0.11
N GLU A 925 -8.59 -19.41 0.93
CA GLU A 925 -7.69 -19.29 2.07
C GLU A 925 -6.49 -20.25 1.84
N PRO A 926 -5.41 -19.79 1.19
CA PRO A 926 -4.24 -20.63 0.93
C PRO A 926 -3.47 -20.93 2.22
N GLU A 927 -3.03 -22.18 2.35
CA GLU A 927 -2.00 -22.58 3.31
C GLU A 927 -0.61 -22.41 2.68
N ASN A 928 -0.51 -22.66 1.37
CA ASN A 928 0.63 -22.37 0.51
C ASN A 928 0.16 -22.31 -0.96
N ASN A 929 1.09 -22.28 -1.91
CA ASN A 929 0.77 -22.15 -3.34
C ASN A 929 -0.06 -23.31 -3.91
N LEU A 930 -0.05 -24.49 -3.29
CA LEU A 930 -0.64 -25.71 -3.83
C LEU A 930 -1.67 -26.37 -2.91
N ARG A 931 -2.03 -25.73 -1.79
CA ARG A 931 -3.12 -26.23 -0.94
C ARG A 931 -3.78 -25.12 -0.13
N GLY A 932 -5.01 -25.36 0.26
CA GLY A 932 -5.74 -24.48 1.16
C GLY A 932 -7.21 -24.85 1.22
N LYS A 933 -8.03 -23.89 1.61
CA LYS A 933 -9.47 -24.09 1.78
C LYS A 933 -10.31 -22.92 1.30
N PHE A 934 -11.60 -23.15 1.11
CA PHE A 934 -12.59 -22.08 0.93
C PHE A 934 -13.90 -22.48 1.58
N LEU A 935 -14.74 -21.48 1.88
CA LEU A 935 -16.04 -21.72 2.53
C LEU A 935 -17.17 -21.75 1.51
N ILE A 936 -18.20 -22.54 1.77
CA ILE A 936 -19.50 -22.51 1.09
C ILE A 936 -20.52 -22.07 2.12
N ILE A 937 -21.07 -20.87 1.96
CA ILE A 937 -21.95 -20.26 2.96
C ILE A 937 -23.38 -20.50 2.53
N GLY A 938 -24.08 -21.37 3.26
CA GLY A 938 -25.52 -21.60 3.14
C GLY A 938 -26.33 -20.78 4.12
N GLU A 939 -27.65 -20.79 3.93
CA GLU A 939 -28.63 -20.15 4.81
C GLU A 939 -28.64 -20.73 6.23
N LYS A 940 -28.37 -22.03 6.37
CA LYS A 940 -28.49 -22.76 7.64
C LYS A 940 -27.14 -23.19 8.22
N ALA A 941 -26.15 -23.46 7.37
CA ALA A 941 -24.80 -23.87 7.79
C ALA A 941 -23.73 -23.39 6.81
N THR A 942 -22.47 -23.36 7.27
CA THR A 942 -21.30 -23.11 6.44
C THR A 942 -20.53 -24.41 6.25
N LEU A 943 -20.10 -24.69 5.02
CA LEU A 943 -19.24 -25.81 4.70
C LEU A 943 -17.82 -25.30 4.41
N GLU A 944 -16.81 -26.08 4.74
CA GLU A 944 -15.41 -25.83 4.42
C GLU A 944 -14.93 -26.89 3.45
N VAL A 945 -14.43 -26.47 2.29
CA VAL A 945 -13.74 -27.31 1.33
C VAL A 945 -12.25 -27.10 1.51
N TYR A 946 -11.50 -28.16 1.79
CA TYR A 946 -10.04 -28.18 1.75
C TYR A 946 -9.57 -29.04 0.58
N PHE A 947 -8.50 -28.63 -0.10
CA PHE A 947 -7.90 -29.46 -1.15
C PHE A 947 -6.39 -29.19 -1.32
N THR A 948 -5.69 -30.22 -1.81
CA THR A 948 -4.25 -30.22 -2.09
C THR A 948 -4.02 -30.54 -3.56
N LEU A 949 -3.01 -29.91 -4.17
CA LEU A 949 -2.63 -30.07 -5.57
C LEU A 949 -1.32 -30.85 -5.75
N THR A 950 -1.17 -31.57 -6.86
CA THR A 950 0.03 -32.33 -7.24
C THR A 950 1.22 -31.42 -7.57
N PRO A 951 2.46 -31.93 -7.54
CA PRO A 951 3.64 -31.18 -8.00
C PRO A 951 3.76 -31.05 -9.53
N GLU A 952 2.85 -31.66 -10.30
CA GLU A 952 2.83 -31.58 -11.76
C GLU A 952 2.57 -30.15 -12.28
N GLN A 953 2.88 -29.89 -13.55
CA GLN A 953 2.55 -28.63 -14.22
C GLN A 953 1.70 -28.89 -15.48
N PRO A 954 0.41 -28.50 -15.50
CA PRO A 954 -0.33 -27.82 -14.44
C PRO A 954 -0.69 -28.75 -13.27
N ALA A 955 -0.66 -28.21 -12.05
CA ALA A 955 -0.97 -28.96 -10.83
C ALA A 955 -2.43 -29.43 -10.82
N LYS A 956 -2.70 -30.66 -10.36
CA LYS A 956 -4.02 -31.30 -10.35
C LYS A 956 -4.49 -31.58 -8.93
N ILE A 957 -5.79 -31.71 -8.70
CA ILE A 957 -6.37 -32.01 -7.38
C ILE A 957 -6.02 -33.46 -7.01
N GLN A 958 -5.30 -33.66 -5.92
CA GLN A 958 -4.93 -34.99 -5.40
C GLN A 958 -5.68 -35.37 -4.12
N GLU A 959 -6.18 -34.38 -3.38
CA GLU A 959 -6.84 -34.58 -2.08
C GLU A 959 -7.97 -33.57 -1.94
N TYR A 960 -9.08 -34.00 -1.37
CA TYR A 960 -10.27 -33.19 -1.13
C TYR A 960 -10.93 -33.59 0.20
N HIS A 961 -11.40 -32.59 0.95
CA HIS A 961 -12.22 -32.77 2.16
C HIS A 961 -13.35 -31.74 2.19
N LEU A 962 -14.56 -32.17 2.55
CA LEU A 962 -15.70 -31.30 2.80
C LEU A 962 -16.24 -31.53 4.20
N ARG A 963 -16.45 -30.45 4.96
CA ARG A 963 -17.06 -30.57 6.29
C ARG A 963 -17.93 -29.39 6.64
N GLU A 964 -18.88 -29.62 7.54
CA GLU A 964 -19.61 -28.53 8.20
C GLU A 964 -18.69 -27.81 9.20
N VAL A 965 -18.74 -26.48 9.22
CA VAL A 965 -18.03 -25.65 10.20
C VAL A 965 -19.00 -24.67 10.88
N PRO A 966 -18.79 -24.32 12.17
CA PRO A 966 -19.65 -23.38 12.87
C PRO A 966 -19.77 -22.04 12.12
N VAL A 967 -20.98 -21.49 12.07
CA VAL A 967 -21.22 -20.16 11.50
C VAL A 967 -20.42 -19.13 12.30
N ARG A 968 -19.37 -18.56 11.69
CA ARG A 968 -18.69 -17.39 12.24
C ARG A 968 -19.65 -16.20 12.10
N ARG A 969 -20.37 -15.88 13.18
CA ARG A 969 -21.16 -14.64 13.30
C ARG A 969 -20.29 -13.41 13.25
#